data_AF-A0A949P6Q2-F1
#
_entry.id   AF-A0A949P6Q2-F1
#
_cell.length_a   1.000
_cell.length_b   1.000
_cell.length_c   1.000
_cell.angle_alpha   90.00
_cell.angle_beta   90.00
_cell.angle_gamma   90.00
#
_symmetry.space_group_name_H-M   'P 1'
#
loop_
_entity.id
_entity.type
_entity.pdbx_description
1 polymer ?
#
loop_
_entity_poly.entity_id
_entity_poly.type
_entity_poly.pdbx_seq_one_letter_code
_entity_poly.pdbx_strand_id
1 'polypeptide(L)'
;MTEPKRFVRRNRVDERAALAIALSSGLIAAFAGAAPTGGTVVDVALVVLAVGAVVWASASAPWWASAGACGVGAAIAMQPVVATVGLVGFVAGLSIGIRRRDQPEMRAIAGGIAANVLIRSELEGFFGLSAIIGLAVLGGLFLVGLRRRRSAIRRNGWRAIGLISGLCLLALAGLTMALLAARPDLTNASRQSQAAIDALNAGDYDTAAEELQRASTSFARANNRLGGLLALPSRLLPVVAQNVDAAANLANEAEGATSDAAGALREIEPETLRFVSGAVDLDAIVDIEAPLVRVQEALTDLSSVADEVDSSWLLDRVKQELSELEEDLDDNEPRLQNAIDAVRLAPRMLGAEGERTYLILFTTPSEARGLGGFVGNYAEVTITDGRLRVTEFARRSELDDVAQNGAFCTGCPQELLDRYGRFGFTSGPGGGVQHGVWQNITMPAHFPYVAEAAAILYPQSGGKQIDGVLVLDPYVVEALMQYTGPIEVPEFGVTVTPGDAAQFIIEDQYLLAGNEGTDERIDALQTLGESLLTKLLFGSLPPPADLAESLSPLVEERRLLFWTNDLEEQDLLGRTGLLGALPELGDDGGFSVAVSNASGNKIEIFLEQTVDVRIDEDSSGNRQLIADVTLTNGAPSGGLPNYVIGNSVGLDPGSSRLFVSFYGPPTLTSVVLDGVEIEVEPAIEAGWFVYGDFVDIGPGASVKYALVFDLEPVIPGAADGGGPIQWTQPLVRRL
;
A
#
# COMPACT_ATOMS: atom_id res chain seq x y z
N MET A 1 -72.40 -63.85 -21.24
CA MET A 1 -71.93 -62.91 -20.20
C MET A 1 -70.64 -62.28 -20.70
N THR A 2 -70.69 -61.01 -21.08
CA THR A 2 -69.54 -60.22 -21.51
C THR A 2 -69.50 -58.98 -20.61
N GLU A 3 -68.45 -58.88 -19.80
CA GLU A 3 -68.16 -57.75 -18.92
C GLU A 3 -68.02 -56.43 -19.70
N PRO A 4 -68.51 -55.30 -19.17
CA PRO A 4 -68.33 -54.01 -19.82
C PRO A 4 -66.93 -53.45 -19.51
N LYS A 5 -66.17 -53.13 -20.56
CA LYS A 5 -64.93 -52.36 -20.50
C LYS A 5 -65.19 -50.99 -19.86
N ARG A 6 -64.66 -50.77 -18.64
CA ARG A 6 -64.56 -49.44 -18.02
C ARG A 6 -63.64 -48.55 -18.86
N PHE A 7 -64.22 -47.63 -19.63
CA PHE A 7 -63.48 -46.51 -20.22
C PHE A 7 -63.00 -45.58 -19.09
N VAL A 8 -61.69 -45.61 -18.80
CA VAL A 8 -61.05 -44.60 -17.96
C VAL A 8 -61.04 -43.30 -18.75
N ARG A 9 -61.93 -42.37 -18.38
CA ARG A 9 -61.95 -40.98 -18.87
C ARG A 9 -60.58 -40.36 -18.55
N ARG A 10 -59.73 -40.12 -19.57
CA ARG A 10 -58.57 -39.23 -19.43
C ARG A 10 -59.12 -37.83 -19.16
N ASN A 11 -59.12 -37.39 -17.90
CA ASN A 11 -59.53 -36.05 -17.54
C ASN A 11 -58.66 -35.03 -18.29
N ARG A 12 -59.33 -34.05 -18.90
CA ARG A 12 -58.66 -32.95 -19.60
C ARG A 12 -58.26 -31.94 -18.54
N VAL A 13 -57.00 -31.50 -18.56
CA VAL A 13 -56.58 -30.33 -17.78
C VAL A 13 -57.44 -29.14 -18.19
N ASP A 14 -58.02 -28.43 -17.22
CA ASP A 14 -58.63 -27.13 -17.47
C ASP A 14 -57.49 -26.12 -17.65
N GLU A 15 -57.24 -25.74 -18.90
CA GLU A 15 -56.16 -24.82 -19.24
C GLU A 15 -56.39 -23.42 -18.66
N ARG A 16 -57.65 -22.99 -18.46
CA ARG A 16 -57.95 -21.66 -17.90
C ARG A 16 -57.59 -21.60 -16.43
N ALA A 17 -57.97 -22.62 -15.67
CA ALA A 17 -57.63 -22.72 -14.25
C ALA A 17 -56.11 -22.86 -14.05
N ALA A 18 -55.44 -23.69 -14.87
CA ALA A 18 -53.98 -23.85 -14.80
C ALA A 18 -53.22 -22.56 -15.14
N LEU A 19 -53.70 -21.78 -16.13
CA LEU A 19 -53.10 -20.48 -16.48
C LEU A 19 -53.32 -19.42 -15.39
N ALA A 20 -54.50 -19.38 -14.76
CA ALA A 20 -54.78 -18.44 -13.68
C ALA A 20 -53.89 -18.70 -12.45
N ILE A 21 -53.70 -19.97 -12.08
CA ILE A 21 -52.79 -20.38 -11.00
C ILE A 21 -51.34 -20.06 -11.37
N ALA A 22 -50.93 -20.30 -12.61
CA ALA A 22 -49.59 -19.98 -13.11
C ALA A 22 -49.28 -18.48 -13.05
N LEU A 23 -50.18 -17.63 -13.55
CA LEU A 23 -50.01 -16.17 -13.52
C LEU A 23 -49.94 -15.65 -12.07
N SER A 24 -50.83 -16.11 -11.20
CA SER A 24 -50.84 -15.72 -9.79
C SER A 24 -49.54 -16.13 -9.09
N SER A 25 -49.07 -17.36 -9.34
CA SER A 25 -47.83 -17.88 -8.73
C SER A 25 -46.59 -17.14 -9.24
N GLY A 26 -46.56 -16.76 -10.52
CA GLY A 26 -45.49 -15.97 -11.10
C GLY A 26 -45.44 -14.55 -10.54
N LEU A 27 -46.59 -13.89 -10.38
CA LEU A 27 -46.67 -12.56 -9.74
C LEU A 27 -46.20 -12.60 -8.28
N ILE A 28 -46.59 -13.62 -7.51
CA ILE A 28 -46.11 -13.82 -6.13
C ILE A 28 -44.58 -14.05 -6.11
N ALA A 29 -44.04 -14.78 -7.09
CA ALA A 29 -42.61 -15.02 -7.18
C ALA A 29 -41.81 -13.75 -7.54
N ALA A 30 -42.38 -12.82 -8.31
CA ALA A 30 -41.72 -11.55 -8.63
C ALA A 30 -41.43 -10.69 -7.38
N PHE A 31 -42.25 -10.81 -6.33
CA PHE A 31 -42.00 -10.16 -5.03
C PHE A 31 -40.99 -10.91 -4.15
N ALA A 32 -40.32 -11.95 -4.66
CA ALA A 32 -39.28 -12.66 -3.91
C ALA A 32 -37.93 -11.92 -3.89
N GLY A 33 -37.77 -10.83 -4.66
CA GLY A 33 -36.50 -10.11 -4.77
C GLY A 33 -35.47 -10.76 -5.69
N ALA A 34 -35.85 -11.78 -6.47
CA ALA A 34 -34.94 -12.41 -7.41
C ALA A 34 -34.56 -11.45 -8.55
N ALA A 35 -33.27 -11.14 -8.67
CA ALA A 35 -32.71 -10.25 -9.68
C ALA A 35 -31.70 -10.97 -10.61
N PRO A 36 -32.14 -11.99 -11.40
CA PRO A 36 -31.23 -12.80 -12.20
C PRO A 36 -30.43 -12.01 -13.26
N THR A 37 -30.98 -10.91 -13.79
CA THR A 37 -30.29 -10.00 -14.72
C THR A 37 -29.86 -8.68 -14.07
N GLY A 38 -30.26 -8.41 -12.81
CA GLY A 38 -30.01 -7.13 -12.12
C GLY A 38 -30.98 -6.00 -12.50
N GLY A 39 -31.89 -6.24 -13.45
CA GLY A 39 -32.79 -5.23 -14.00
C GLY A 39 -34.23 -5.46 -13.55
N THR A 40 -34.75 -4.57 -12.69
CA THR A 40 -36.06 -4.72 -12.02
C THR A 40 -37.22 -5.13 -12.95
N VAL A 41 -37.38 -4.49 -14.11
CA VAL A 41 -38.49 -4.77 -15.03
C VAL A 41 -38.31 -6.09 -15.77
N VAL A 42 -37.09 -6.38 -16.22
CA VAL A 42 -36.75 -7.61 -16.96
C VAL A 42 -36.83 -8.81 -16.05
N ASP A 43 -36.35 -8.68 -14.81
CA ASP A 43 -36.37 -9.72 -13.80
C ASP A 43 -37.80 -10.09 -13.40
N VAL A 44 -38.67 -9.10 -13.18
CA VAL A 44 -40.10 -9.35 -12.94
C VAL A 44 -40.72 -10.15 -14.09
N ALA A 45 -40.47 -9.75 -15.34
CA ALA A 45 -40.99 -10.46 -16.50
C ALA A 45 -40.43 -11.90 -16.62
N LEU A 46 -39.12 -12.08 -16.46
CA LEU A 46 -38.46 -13.38 -16.52
C LEU A 46 -38.96 -14.33 -15.43
N VAL A 47 -39.06 -13.85 -14.18
CA VAL A 47 -39.55 -14.63 -13.04
C VAL A 47 -41.01 -15.03 -13.25
N VAL A 48 -41.88 -14.10 -13.65
CA VAL A 48 -43.30 -14.39 -13.92
C VAL A 48 -43.46 -15.43 -15.01
N LEU A 49 -42.71 -15.29 -16.12
CA LEU A 49 -42.78 -16.22 -17.26
C LEU A 49 -42.21 -17.60 -16.90
N ALA A 50 -41.06 -17.67 -16.22
CA ALA A 50 -40.41 -18.91 -15.87
C ALA A 50 -41.22 -19.70 -14.84
N VAL A 51 -41.64 -19.06 -13.74
CA VAL A 51 -42.49 -19.67 -12.71
C VAL A 51 -43.85 -20.04 -13.32
N GLY A 52 -44.45 -19.16 -14.10
CA GLY A 52 -45.71 -19.43 -14.80
C GLY A 52 -45.64 -20.66 -15.71
N ALA A 53 -44.56 -20.81 -16.49
CA ALA A 53 -44.35 -21.96 -17.36
C ALA A 53 -44.21 -23.27 -16.58
N VAL A 54 -43.45 -23.27 -15.48
CA VAL A 54 -43.26 -24.44 -14.60
C VAL A 54 -44.58 -24.83 -13.94
N VAL A 55 -45.31 -23.87 -13.37
CA VAL A 55 -46.60 -24.09 -12.71
C VAL A 55 -47.63 -24.60 -13.70
N TRP A 56 -47.72 -24.01 -14.89
CA TRP A 56 -48.60 -24.49 -15.94
C TRP A 56 -48.24 -25.93 -16.37
N ALA A 57 -46.97 -26.26 -16.54
CA ALA A 57 -46.55 -27.62 -16.90
C ALA A 57 -46.86 -28.64 -15.79
N SER A 58 -46.69 -28.25 -14.52
CA SER A 58 -46.91 -29.10 -13.34
C SER A 58 -48.34 -29.63 -13.23
N ALA A 59 -49.35 -28.94 -13.80
CA ALA A 59 -50.74 -29.40 -13.83
C ALA A 59 -50.89 -30.78 -14.51
N SER A 60 -49.96 -31.15 -15.41
CA SER A 60 -49.91 -32.46 -16.09
C SER A 60 -48.87 -33.43 -15.52
N ALA A 61 -48.06 -32.99 -14.56
CA ALA A 61 -47.06 -33.81 -13.91
C ALA A 61 -47.73 -34.90 -13.04
N PRO A 62 -47.05 -36.04 -12.79
CA PRO A 62 -47.49 -36.96 -11.75
C PRO A 62 -47.44 -36.27 -10.38
N TRP A 63 -48.37 -36.64 -9.50
CA TRP A 63 -48.49 -36.06 -8.15
C TRP A 63 -47.17 -36.10 -7.35
N TRP A 64 -46.38 -37.17 -7.52
CA TRP A 64 -45.11 -37.34 -6.82
C TRP A 64 -44.05 -36.32 -7.25
N ALA A 65 -44.15 -35.76 -8.47
CA ALA A 65 -43.18 -34.78 -8.96
C ALA A 65 -43.39 -33.42 -8.27
N SER A 66 -44.64 -32.95 -8.18
CA SER A 66 -44.95 -31.72 -7.43
C SER A 66 -44.73 -31.88 -5.93
N ALA A 67 -45.07 -33.05 -5.37
CA ALA A 67 -44.78 -33.36 -3.98
C ALA A 67 -43.26 -33.35 -3.72
N GLY A 68 -42.48 -34.09 -4.51
CA GLY A 68 -41.03 -34.12 -4.40
C GLY A 68 -40.38 -32.74 -4.50
N ALA A 69 -40.84 -31.89 -5.44
CA ALA A 69 -40.36 -30.52 -5.57
C ALA A 69 -40.64 -29.67 -4.33
N CYS A 70 -41.83 -29.78 -3.72
CA CYS A 70 -42.13 -29.12 -2.45
C CYS A 70 -41.27 -29.65 -1.29
N GLY A 71 -41.01 -30.96 -1.26
CA GLY A 71 -40.19 -31.60 -0.23
C GLY A 71 -38.73 -31.17 -0.31
N VAL A 72 -38.16 -31.10 -1.51
CA VAL A 72 -36.81 -30.55 -1.72
C VAL A 72 -36.77 -29.08 -1.31
N GLY A 73 -37.73 -28.27 -1.75
CA GLY A 73 -37.82 -26.86 -1.33
C GLY A 73 -37.90 -26.68 0.19
N ALA A 74 -38.70 -27.51 0.88
CA ALA A 74 -38.80 -27.48 2.34
C ALA A 74 -37.49 -27.88 3.03
N ALA A 75 -36.77 -28.85 2.47
CA ALA A 75 -35.51 -29.36 3.03
C ALA A 75 -34.35 -28.35 2.89
N ILE A 76 -34.38 -27.51 1.87
CA ILE A 76 -33.33 -26.51 1.60
C ILE A 76 -33.68 -25.10 2.09
N ALA A 77 -34.88 -24.89 2.62
CA ALA A 77 -35.31 -23.60 3.12
C ALA A 77 -34.79 -23.36 4.54
N MET A 78 -33.87 -22.39 4.70
CA MET A 78 -33.36 -22.01 6.02
C MET A 78 -34.36 -21.21 6.85
N GLN A 79 -35.27 -20.47 6.20
CA GLN A 79 -36.32 -19.73 6.90
C GLN A 79 -37.46 -20.67 7.35
N PRO A 80 -37.82 -20.73 8.66
CA PRO A 80 -38.85 -21.64 9.17
C PRO A 80 -40.22 -21.47 8.50
N VAL A 81 -40.56 -20.23 8.12
CA VAL A 81 -41.81 -19.91 7.43
C VAL A 81 -41.82 -20.51 6.02
N VAL A 82 -40.74 -20.36 5.26
CA VAL A 82 -40.58 -20.89 3.90
C VAL A 82 -40.57 -22.42 3.92
N ALA A 83 -39.86 -23.02 4.88
CA ALA A 83 -39.84 -24.47 5.10
C ALA A 83 -41.24 -25.03 5.42
N THR A 84 -42.01 -24.34 6.27
CA THR A 84 -43.37 -24.73 6.63
C THR A 84 -44.30 -24.69 5.42
N VAL A 85 -44.22 -23.64 4.59
CA VAL A 85 -44.99 -23.53 3.34
C VAL A 85 -44.64 -24.67 2.38
N GLY A 86 -43.36 -25.02 2.26
CA GLY A 86 -42.90 -26.20 1.50
C GLY A 86 -43.48 -27.52 2.01
N LEU A 87 -43.48 -27.72 3.34
CA LEU A 87 -44.03 -28.93 3.98
C LEU A 87 -45.54 -29.06 3.77
N VAL A 88 -46.29 -27.95 3.83
CA VAL A 88 -47.71 -27.91 3.48
C VAL A 88 -47.93 -28.32 2.02
N GLY A 89 -47.10 -27.81 1.10
CA GLY A 89 -47.11 -28.22 -0.31
C GLY A 89 -46.81 -29.71 -0.51
N PHE A 90 -45.84 -30.26 0.24
CA PHE A 90 -45.48 -31.67 0.22
C PHE A 90 -46.65 -32.57 0.66
N VAL A 91 -47.27 -32.26 1.80
CA VAL A 91 -48.43 -33.00 2.34
C VAL A 91 -49.62 -32.90 1.39
N ALA A 92 -49.89 -31.71 0.84
CA ALA A 92 -50.93 -31.52 -0.16
C ALA A 92 -50.69 -32.39 -1.41
N GLY A 93 -49.45 -32.43 -1.92
CA GLY A 93 -49.05 -33.27 -3.05
C GLY A 93 -49.20 -34.78 -2.79
N LEU A 94 -48.81 -35.26 -1.61
CA LEU A 94 -48.99 -36.67 -1.19
C LEU A 94 -50.48 -37.04 -1.12
N SER A 95 -51.32 -36.14 -0.62
CA SER A 95 -52.77 -36.38 -0.47
C SER A 95 -53.46 -36.65 -1.81
N ILE A 96 -52.95 -36.08 -2.92
CA ILE A 96 -53.44 -36.31 -4.29
C ILE A 96 -53.20 -37.78 -4.68
N GLY A 97 -52.01 -38.31 -4.37
CA GLY A 97 -51.64 -39.70 -4.63
C GLY A 97 -52.46 -40.70 -3.83
N ILE A 98 -52.62 -40.44 -2.53
CA ILE A 98 -53.37 -41.31 -1.59
C ILE A 98 -54.84 -41.42 -1.99
N ARG A 99 -55.46 -40.30 -2.37
CA ARG A 99 -56.88 -40.28 -2.80
C ARG A 99 -57.10 -40.89 -4.19
N ARG A 100 -56.02 -41.23 -4.94
CA ARG A 100 -56.05 -41.69 -6.34
C ARG A 100 -56.93 -40.81 -7.25
N ARG A 101 -57.00 -39.49 -6.97
CA ARG A 101 -57.80 -38.52 -7.73
C ARG A 101 -56.91 -37.73 -8.68
N ASP A 102 -57.35 -37.58 -9.93
CA ASP A 102 -56.66 -36.76 -10.91
C ASP A 102 -57.14 -35.30 -10.79
N GLN A 103 -56.44 -34.51 -9.98
CA GLN A 103 -56.72 -33.09 -9.72
C GLN A 103 -55.61 -32.20 -10.28
N PRO A 104 -55.73 -31.73 -11.54
CA PRO A 104 -54.67 -30.94 -12.19
C PRO A 104 -54.46 -29.57 -11.53
N GLU A 105 -55.52 -28.94 -11.02
CA GLU A 105 -55.47 -27.65 -10.29
C GLU A 105 -54.63 -27.75 -9.02
N MET A 106 -54.85 -28.80 -8.21
CA MET A 106 -54.07 -29.03 -6.99
C MET A 106 -52.59 -29.31 -7.26
N ARG A 107 -52.26 -29.94 -8.39
CA ARG A 107 -50.86 -30.13 -8.81
C ARG A 107 -50.21 -28.83 -9.27
N ALA A 108 -50.97 -27.96 -9.93
CA ALA A 108 -50.53 -26.60 -10.28
C ALA A 108 -50.27 -25.76 -9.02
N ILE A 109 -51.17 -25.81 -8.02
CA ILE A 109 -50.98 -25.14 -6.73
C ILE A 109 -49.73 -25.67 -6.02
N ALA A 110 -49.54 -27.00 -5.96
CA ALA A 110 -48.34 -27.59 -5.37
C ALA A 110 -47.07 -27.19 -6.15
N GLY A 111 -47.13 -27.12 -7.49
CA GLY A 111 -46.02 -26.59 -8.30
C GLY A 111 -45.73 -25.12 -8.04
N GLY A 112 -46.76 -24.31 -7.81
CA GLY A 112 -46.65 -22.89 -7.45
C GLY A 112 -46.02 -22.67 -6.07
N ILE A 113 -46.39 -23.51 -5.09
CA ILE A 113 -45.75 -23.56 -3.78
C ILE A 113 -44.28 -23.95 -3.93
N ALA A 114 -43.97 -25.04 -4.65
CA ALA A 114 -42.59 -25.47 -4.86
C ALA A 114 -41.71 -24.37 -5.48
N ALA A 115 -42.19 -23.69 -6.53
CA ALA A 115 -41.46 -22.60 -7.18
C ALA A 115 -41.23 -21.40 -6.25
N ASN A 116 -42.24 -21.00 -5.47
CA ASN A 116 -42.14 -19.87 -4.55
C ASN A 116 -41.31 -20.16 -3.30
N VAL A 117 -41.21 -21.42 -2.90
CA VAL A 117 -40.31 -21.89 -1.84
C VAL A 117 -38.88 -21.88 -2.35
N LEU A 118 -38.62 -22.53 -3.50
CA LEU A 118 -37.27 -22.65 -4.06
C LEU A 118 -36.63 -21.30 -4.42
N ILE A 119 -37.40 -20.33 -4.92
CA ILE A 119 -36.87 -18.98 -5.24
C ILE A 119 -36.51 -18.16 -3.99
N ARG A 120 -37.00 -18.55 -2.81
CA ARG A 120 -36.74 -17.91 -1.51
C ARG A 120 -35.84 -18.77 -0.61
N SER A 121 -35.32 -19.87 -1.15
CA SER A 121 -34.44 -20.78 -0.44
C SER A 121 -32.99 -20.37 -0.68
N GLU A 122 -32.31 -19.91 0.35
CA GLU A 122 -30.87 -19.69 0.36
C GLU A 122 -30.23 -20.80 1.20
N LEU A 123 -29.25 -21.49 0.62
CA LEU A 123 -28.51 -22.56 1.28
C LEU A 123 -27.14 -22.05 1.70
N GLU A 124 -26.72 -22.39 2.91
CA GLU A 124 -25.33 -22.26 3.35
C GLU A 124 -24.48 -23.31 2.61
N GLY A 125 -23.45 -22.87 1.89
CA GLY A 125 -22.63 -23.69 1.00
C GLY A 125 -21.92 -22.83 -0.06
N PHE A 126 -21.50 -23.42 -1.18
CA PHE A 126 -20.93 -22.61 -2.27
C PHE A 126 -22.02 -21.77 -2.96
N PHE A 127 -21.64 -20.55 -3.34
CA PHE A 127 -22.54 -19.58 -3.96
C PHE A 127 -23.20 -20.14 -5.24
N GLY A 128 -24.53 -20.05 -5.33
CA GLY A 128 -25.31 -20.58 -6.46
C GLY A 128 -25.83 -22.02 -6.33
N LEU A 129 -25.52 -22.74 -5.24
CA LEU A 129 -26.06 -24.09 -5.00
C LEU A 129 -27.60 -24.13 -4.97
N SER A 130 -28.24 -23.17 -4.31
CA SER A 130 -29.70 -23.04 -4.27
C SER A 130 -30.29 -22.82 -5.67
N ALA A 131 -29.64 -22.00 -6.51
CA ALA A 131 -30.03 -21.77 -7.89
C ALA A 131 -29.90 -23.03 -8.75
N ILE A 132 -28.83 -23.80 -8.60
CA ILE A 132 -28.64 -25.08 -9.30
C ILE A 132 -29.74 -26.08 -8.91
N ILE A 133 -30.03 -26.21 -7.61
CA ILE A 133 -31.10 -27.09 -7.12
C ILE A 133 -32.46 -26.61 -7.64
N GLY A 134 -32.72 -25.30 -7.58
CA GLY A 134 -33.93 -24.67 -8.12
C GLY A 134 -34.13 -24.97 -9.60
N LEU A 135 -33.10 -24.76 -10.43
CA LEU A 135 -33.10 -25.05 -11.86
C LEU A 135 -33.31 -26.54 -12.15
N ALA A 136 -32.65 -27.43 -11.43
CA ALA A 136 -32.79 -28.87 -11.60
C ALA A 136 -34.20 -29.36 -11.22
N VAL A 137 -34.74 -28.91 -10.09
CA VAL A 137 -36.05 -29.33 -9.58
C VAL A 137 -37.19 -28.75 -10.42
N LEU A 138 -37.19 -27.44 -10.68
CA LEU A 138 -38.23 -26.79 -11.47
C LEU A 138 -38.14 -27.17 -12.95
N GLY A 139 -36.94 -27.29 -13.51
CA GLY A 139 -36.71 -27.79 -14.87
C GLY A 139 -37.17 -29.24 -15.04
N GLY A 140 -36.86 -30.12 -14.07
CA GLY A 140 -37.34 -31.49 -14.03
C GLY A 140 -38.87 -31.58 -13.96
N LEU A 141 -39.48 -30.78 -13.09
CA LEU A 141 -40.94 -30.68 -12.94
C LEU A 141 -41.60 -30.22 -14.26
N PHE A 142 -41.03 -29.20 -14.90
CA PHE A 142 -41.48 -28.69 -16.20
C PHE A 142 -41.39 -29.75 -17.31
N LEU A 143 -40.25 -30.43 -17.45
CA LEU A 143 -40.02 -31.45 -18.48
C LEU A 143 -40.94 -32.67 -18.30
N VAL A 144 -41.11 -33.15 -17.07
CA VAL A 144 -42.00 -34.27 -16.75
C VAL A 144 -43.46 -33.91 -17.04
N GLY A 145 -43.88 -32.69 -16.68
CA GLY A 145 -45.20 -32.16 -16.99
C GLY A 145 -45.46 -32.03 -18.49
N LEU A 146 -44.50 -31.46 -19.23
CA LEU A 146 -44.60 -31.23 -20.68
C LEU A 146 -44.65 -32.54 -21.48
N ARG A 147 -43.88 -33.56 -21.10
CA ARG A 147 -43.88 -34.88 -21.78
C ARG A 147 -45.25 -35.56 -21.75
N ARG A 148 -46.05 -35.30 -20.72
CA ARG A 148 -47.40 -35.86 -20.50
C ARG A 148 -48.52 -35.04 -21.14
N ARG A 149 -48.25 -33.83 -21.64
CA ARG A 149 -49.21 -33.02 -22.42
C ARG A 149 -49.52 -33.67 -23.78
N ARG A 150 -50.62 -33.24 -24.41
CA ARG A 150 -51.04 -33.72 -25.74
C ARG A 150 -49.97 -33.44 -26.79
N SER A 151 -49.92 -34.27 -27.84
CA SER A 151 -48.89 -34.18 -28.90
C SER A 151 -48.83 -32.81 -29.61
N ALA A 152 -49.96 -32.09 -29.71
CA ALA A 152 -49.98 -30.72 -30.25
C ALA A 152 -49.29 -29.71 -29.31
N ILE A 153 -49.68 -29.70 -28.03
CA ILE A 153 -49.12 -28.82 -27.00
C ILE A 153 -47.64 -29.15 -26.74
N ARG A 154 -47.29 -30.43 -26.68
CA ARG A 154 -45.92 -30.91 -26.50
C ARG A 154 -45.01 -30.49 -27.66
N ARG A 155 -45.47 -30.56 -28.91
CA ARG A 155 -44.69 -30.07 -30.08
C ARG A 155 -44.44 -28.57 -30.00
N ASN A 156 -45.45 -27.78 -29.62
CA ASN A 156 -45.29 -26.34 -29.45
C ASN A 156 -44.36 -26.00 -28.28
N GLY A 157 -44.42 -26.76 -27.17
CA GLY A 157 -43.50 -26.60 -26.05
C GLY A 157 -42.04 -26.91 -26.42
N TRP A 158 -41.79 -28.01 -27.16
CA TRP A 158 -40.43 -28.30 -27.65
C TRP A 158 -39.92 -27.27 -28.65
N ARG A 159 -40.79 -26.70 -29.49
CA ARG A 159 -40.45 -25.58 -30.39
C ARG A 159 -40.11 -24.32 -29.60
N ALA A 160 -40.87 -24.00 -28.55
CA ALA A 160 -40.59 -22.86 -27.68
C ALA A 160 -39.26 -23.02 -26.94
N ILE A 161 -38.97 -24.22 -26.40
CA ILE A 161 -37.65 -24.53 -25.81
C ILE A 161 -36.55 -24.34 -26.86
N GLY A 162 -36.69 -24.93 -28.05
CA GLY A 162 -35.69 -24.79 -29.11
C GLY A 162 -35.48 -23.34 -29.57
N LEU A 163 -36.55 -22.54 -29.62
CA LEU A 163 -36.47 -21.10 -29.92
C LEU A 163 -35.74 -20.33 -28.82
N ILE A 164 -36.10 -20.55 -27.54
CA ILE A 164 -35.45 -19.90 -26.40
C ILE A 164 -33.97 -20.29 -26.35
N SER A 165 -33.64 -21.58 -26.49
CA SER A 165 -32.25 -22.05 -26.54
C SER A 165 -31.48 -21.44 -27.73
N GLY A 166 -32.11 -21.32 -28.90
CA GLY A 166 -31.51 -20.64 -30.06
C GLY A 166 -31.26 -19.16 -29.81
N LEU A 167 -32.19 -18.45 -29.17
CA LEU A 167 -32.03 -17.06 -28.76
C LEU A 167 -30.93 -16.90 -27.70
N CYS A 168 -30.85 -17.80 -26.72
CA CYS A 168 -29.75 -17.81 -25.74
C CYS A 168 -28.40 -18.02 -26.40
N LEU A 169 -28.29 -18.95 -27.37
CA LEU A 169 -27.05 -19.18 -28.11
C LEU A 169 -26.66 -17.96 -28.98
N LEU A 170 -27.63 -17.31 -29.61
CA LEU A 170 -27.39 -16.09 -30.37
C LEU A 170 -26.97 -14.93 -29.46
N ALA A 171 -27.59 -14.80 -28.30
CA ALA A 171 -27.21 -13.80 -27.30
C ALA A 171 -25.82 -14.05 -26.71
N LEU A 172 -25.47 -15.31 -26.45
CA LEU A 172 -24.14 -15.69 -26.03
C LEU A 172 -23.10 -15.44 -27.13
N ALA A 173 -23.42 -15.75 -28.39
CA ALA A 173 -22.53 -15.44 -29.52
C ALA A 173 -22.35 -13.92 -29.72
N GLY A 174 -23.43 -13.14 -29.57
CA GLY A 174 -23.40 -11.68 -29.60
C GLY A 174 -22.53 -11.11 -28.49
N LEU A 175 -22.68 -11.64 -27.27
CA LEU A 175 -21.82 -11.32 -26.13
C LEU A 175 -20.36 -11.66 -26.42
N THR A 176 -20.07 -12.87 -26.87
CA THR A 176 -18.69 -13.29 -27.16
C THR A 176 -18.07 -12.36 -28.20
N MET A 177 -18.81 -11.96 -29.23
CA MET A 177 -18.33 -10.97 -30.20
C MET A 177 -18.14 -9.59 -29.58
N ALA A 178 -19.06 -9.12 -28.73
CA ALA A 178 -18.94 -7.83 -28.05
C ALA A 178 -17.72 -7.80 -27.11
N LEU A 179 -17.50 -8.86 -26.32
CA LEU A 179 -16.32 -9.00 -25.46
C LEU A 179 -15.03 -9.10 -26.26
N LEU A 180 -14.99 -9.94 -27.31
CA LEU A 180 -13.81 -10.03 -28.18
C LEU A 180 -13.51 -8.72 -28.89
N ALA A 181 -14.54 -7.94 -29.22
CA ALA A 181 -14.38 -6.62 -29.78
C ALA A 181 -13.95 -5.59 -28.71
N ALA A 182 -14.45 -5.66 -27.47
CA ALA A 182 -14.11 -4.71 -26.41
C ALA A 182 -12.71 -4.97 -25.81
N ARG A 183 -12.25 -6.23 -25.81
CA ARG A 183 -10.99 -6.65 -25.19
C ARG A 183 -9.77 -5.80 -25.57
N PRO A 184 -9.48 -5.50 -26.86
CA PRO A 184 -8.33 -4.67 -27.21
C PRO A 184 -8.41 -3.26 -26.63
N ASP A 185 -9.62 -2.69 -26.53
CA ASP A 185 -9.78 -1.35 -25.95
C ASP A 185 -9.58 -1.37 -24.44
N LEU A 186 -10.13 -2.37 -23.73
CA LEU A 186 -9.89 -2.51 -22.28
C LEU A 186 -8.41 -2.75 -21.96
N THR A 187 -7.73 -3.62 -22.71
CA THR A 187 -6.29 -3.85 -22.54
C THR A 187 -5.46 -2.61 -22.86
N ASN A 188 -5.84 -1.82 -23.86
CA ASN A 188 -5.16 -0.57 -24.15
C ASN A 188 -5.44 0.47 -23.07
N ALA A 189 -6.68 0.55 -22.57
CA ALA A 189 -7.07 1.48 -21.52
C ALA A 189 -6.28 1.22 -20.23
N SER A 190 -6.23 -0.04 -19.76
CA SER A 190 -5.42 -0.43 -18.59
C SER A 190 -3.94 -0.07 -18.78
N ARG A 191 -3.34 -0.37 -19.94
CA ARG A 191 -1.95 0.01 -20.22
C ARG A 191 -1.73 1.52 -20.20
N GLN A 192 -2.67 2.28 -20.73
CA GLN A 192 -2.63 3.74 -20.79
C GLN A 192 -2.80 4.35 -19.39
N SER A 193 -3.71 3.81 -18.57
CA SER A 193 -3.84 4.19 -17.17
C SER A 193 -2.55 3.91 -16.39
N GLN A 194 -1.92 2.74 -16.58
CA GLN A 194 -0.64 2.44 -15.94
C GLN A 194 0.46 3.41 -16.38
N ALA A 195 0.59 3.66 -17.69
CA ALA A 195 1.56 4.62 -18.20
C ALA A 195 1.31 6.04 -17.66
N ALA A 196 0.05 6.40 -17.42
CA ALA A 196 -0.27 7.67 -16.79
C ALA A 196 0.10 7.72 -15.30
N ILE A 197 -0.10 6.64 -14.56
CA ILE A 197 0.34 6.52 -13.16
C ILE A 197 1.88 6.63 -13.09
N ASP A 198 2.59 5.93 -13.97
CA ASP A 198 4.05 5.99 -14.04
C ASP A 198 4.53 7.42 -14.35
N ALA A 199 3.88 8.11 -15.30
CA ALA A 199 4.19 9.50 -15.64
C ALA A 199 3.84 10.48 -14.49
N LEU A 200 2.72 10.26 -13.79
CA LEU A 200 2.32 11.06 -12.63
C LEU A 200 3.32 10.92 -11.49
N ASN A 201 3.80 9.69 -11.24
CA ASN A 201 4.83 9.41 -10.24
C ASN A 201 6.18 10.07 -10.59
N ALA A 202 6.47 10.24 -11.88
CA ALA A 202 7.62 11.01 -12.36
C ALA A 202 7.37 12.53 -12.40
N GLY A 203 6.16 13.00 -12.05
CA GLY A 203 5.76 14.41 -12.14
C GLY A 203 5.58 14.95 -13.56
N ASP A 204 5.53 14.07 -14.56
CA ASP A 204 5.21 14.43 -15.95
C ASP A 204 3.69 14.49 -16.13
N TYR A 205 3.10 15.57 -15.60
CA TYR A 205 1.66 15.80 -15.64
C TYR A 205 1.10 15.92 -17.07
N ASP A 206 1.92 16.42 -18.00
CA ASP A 206 1.55 16.53 -19.42
C ASP A 206 1.39 15.13 -20.06
N THR A 207 2.40 14.27 -19.91
CA THR A 207 2.33 12.88 -20.41
C THR A 207 1.24 12.09 -19.70
N ALA A 208 1.09 12.26 -18.37
CA ALA A 208 0.03 11.63 -17.61
C ALA A 208 -1.35 12.03 -18.12
N ALA A 209 -1.59 13.32 -18.38
CA ALA A 209 -2.84 13.81 -18.95
C ALA A 209 -3.09 13.31 -20.39
N GLU A 210 -2.04 13.16 -21.20
CA GLU A 210 -2.16 12.56 -22.54
C GLU A 210 -2.57 11.09 -22.47
N GLU A 211 -1.93 10.30 -21.61
CA GLU A 211 -2.23 8.87 -21.46
C GLU A 211 -3.61 8.64 -20.84
N LEU A 212 -4.01 9.42 -19.83
CA LEU A 212 -5.39 9.38 -19.29
C LEU A 212 -6.44 9.73 -20.35
N GLN A 213 -6.16 10.72 -21.22
CA GLN A 213 -7.07 11.03 -22.33
C GLN A 213 -7.19 9.88 -23.33
N ARG A 214 -6.08 9.19 -23.61
CA ARG A 214 -6.07 7.98 -24.46
C ARG A 214 -6.86 6.85 -23.80
N ALA A 215 -6.66 6.64 -22.49
CA ALA A 215 -7.37 5.67 -21.68
C ALA A 215 -8.89 5.94 -21.71
N SER A 216 -9.31 7.18 -21.44
CA SER A 216 -10.71 7.63 -21.54
C SER A 216 -11.32 7.28 -22.89
N THR A 217 -10.61 7.58 -23.99
CA THR A 217 -11.11 7.26 -25.34
C THR A 217 -11.22 5.74 -25.56
N SER A 218 -10.33 4.94 -24.96
CA SER A 218 -10.37 3.48 -25.03
C SER A 218 -11.52 2.91 -24.20
N PHE A 219 -11.72 3.39 -22.97
CA PHE A 219 -12.87 3.07 -22.13
C PHE A 219 -14.20 3.41 -22.82
N ALA A 220 -14.31 4.59 -23.42
CA ALA A 220 -15.48 4.99 -24.20
C ALA A 220 -15.80 4.01 -25.34
N ARG A 221 -14.78 3.53 -26.07
CA ARG A 221 -14.99 2.54 -27.14
C ARG A 221 -15.38 1.17 -26.58
N ALA A 222 -14.81 0.76 -25.45
CA ALA A 222 -15.18 -0.48 -24.77
C ALA A 222 -16.64 -0.42 -24.30
N ASN A 223 -17.02 0.64 -23.57
CA ASN A 223 -18.39 0.91 -23.13
C ASN A 223 -19.38 0.86 -24.30
N ASN A 224 -19.08 1.57 -25.40
CA ASN A 224 -19.93 1.55 -26.60
C ASN A 224 -20.08 0.15 -27.23
N ARG A 225 -19.06 -0.72 -27.15
CA ARG A 225 -19.14 -2.10 -27.66
C ARG A 225 -19.95 -3.00 -26.73
N LEU A 226 -19.79 -2.82 -25.42
CA LEU A 226 -20.50 -3.57 -24.37
C LEU A 226 -21.97 -3.14 -24.23
N GLY A 227 -22.29 -1.88 -24.51
CA GLY A 227 -23.65 -1.35 -24.59
C GLY A 227 -24.30 -1.44 -25.98
N GLY A 228 -23.54 -1.86 -26.99
CA GLY A 228 -23.95 -1.84 -28.39
C GLY A 228 -25.01 -2.87 -28.78
N LEU A 229 -25.49 -2.78 -30.03
CA LEU A 229 -26.53 -3.66 -30.59
C LEU A 229 -26.21 -5.16 -30.48
N LEU A 230 -24.92 -5.53 -30.53
CA LEU A 230 -24.46 -6.92 -30.43
C LEU A 230 -24.57 -7.48 -29.01
N ALA A 231 -24.51 -6.61 -27.99
CA ALA A 231 -24.59 -6.98 -26.58
C ALA A 231 -26.02 -6.89 -26.02
N LEU A 232 -26.94 -6.15 -26.67
CA LEU A 232 -28.34 -6.03 -26.25
C LEU A 232 -29.03 -7.38 -25.90
N PRO A 233 -28.87 -8.47 -26.66
CA PRO A 233 -29.53 -9.74 -26.33
C PRO A 233 -28.97 -10.38 -25.05
N SER A 234 -27.74 -10.06 -24.66
CA SER A 234 -27.06 -10.62 -23.48
C SER A 234 -27.64 -10.08 -22.17
N ARG A 235 -28.18 -8.84 -22.17
CA ARG A 235 -28.88 -8.21 -21.04
C ARG A 235 -30.18 -8.92 -20.63
N LEU A 236 -30.69 -9.82 -21.46
CA LEU A 236 -31.87 -10.63 -21.16
C LEU A 236 -31.52 -12.01 -20.57
N LEU A 237 -30.23 -12.36 -20.52
CA LEU A 237 -29.76 -13.64 -20.02
C LEU A 237 -29.28 -13.50 -18.57
N PRO A 238 -29.87 -14.26 -17.62
CA PRO A 238 -29.38 -14.34 -16.25
C PRO A 238 -27.88 -14.65 -16.18
N VAL A 239 -27.19 -14.12 -15.16
CA VAL A 239 -25.72 -14.22 -14.94
C VAL A 239 -24.91 -13.45 -16.00
N VAL A 240 -25.19 -13.66 -17.28
CA VAL A 240 -24.54 -12.96 -18.39
C VAL A 240 -24.78 -11.45 -18.34
N ALA A 241 -26.03 -11.03 -18.10
CA ALA A 241 -26.39 -9.62 -18.01
C ALA A 241 -25.58 -8.89 -16.94
N GLN A 242 -25.43 -9.50 -15.75
CA GLN A 242 -24.68 -8.90 -14.64
C GLN A 242 -23.20 -8.69 -14.99
N ASN A 243 -22.55 -9.63 -15.67
CA ASN A 243 -21.15 -9.49 -16.09
C ASN A 243 -20.96 -8.40 -17.16
N VAL A 244 -21.94 -8.25 -18.07
CA VAL A 244 -21.89 -7.24 -19.14
C VAL A 244 -22.17 -5.86 -18.60
N ASP A 245 -23.17 -5.74 -17.74
CA ASP A 245 -23.54 -4.47 -17.14
C ASP A 245 -22.46 -4.01 -16.14
N ALA A 246 -21.84 -4.92 -15.37
CA ALA A 246 -20.65 -4.61 -14.57
C ALA A 246 -19.52 -4.05 -15.44
N ALA A 247 -19.13 -4.76 -16.51
CA ALA A 247 -18.06 -4.31 -17.39
C ALA A 247 -18.39 -3.00 -18.14
N ALA A 248 -19.66 -2.78 -18.50
CA ALA A 248 -20.10 -1.56 -19.17
C ALA A 248 -20.15 -0.37 -18.21
N ASN A 249 -20.66 -0.56 -16.99
CA ASN A 249 -20.71 0.48 -15.97
C ASN A 249 -19.31 0.89 -15.54
N LEU A 250 -18.42 -0.08 -15.28
CA LEU A 250 -17.02 0.19 -14.93
C LEU A 250 -16.29 0.93 -16.06
N ALA A 251 -16.48 0.50 -17.32
CA ALA A 251 -15.88 1.20 -18.46
C ALA A 251 -16.45 2.62 -18.66
N ASN A 252 -17.72 2.85 -18.32
CA ASN A 252 -18.32 4.18 -18.38
C ASN A 252 -17.78 5.09 -17.27
N GLU A 253 -17.62 4.57 -16.05
CA GLU A 253 -17.06 5.34 -14.95
C GLU A 253 -15.58 5.66 -15.17
N ALA A 254 -14.80 4.65 -15.58
CA ALA A 254 -13.40 4.84 -15.91
C ALA A 254 -13.19 5.82 -17.07
N GLU A 255 -14.11 5.88 -18.05
CA GLU A 255 -14.10 6.92 -19.10
C GLU A 255 -14.19 8.33 -18.52
N GLY A 256 -15.12 8.55 -17.58
CA GLY A 256 -15.33 9.83 -16.89
C GLY A 256 -14.15 10.18 -16.01
N ALA A 257 -13.77 9.29 -15.10
CA ALA A 257 -12.67 9.48 -14.16
C ALA A 257 -11.35 9.83 -14.86
N THR A 258 -10.99 9.07 -15.92
CA THR A 258 -9.76 9.36 -16.67
C THR A 258 -9.85 10.64 -17.49
N SER A 259 -11.03 11.03 -17.99
CA SER A 259 -11.22 12.32 -18.67
C SER A 259 -11.06 13.50 -17.72
N ASP A 260 -11.65 13.40 -16.52
CA ASP A 260 -11.64 14.47 -15.52
C ASP A 260 -10.24 14.63 -14.92
N ALA A 261 -9.59 13.52 -14.59
CA ALA A 261 -8.19 13.52 -14.17
C ALA A 261 -7.27 14.11 -15.26
N ALA A 262 -7.45 13.75 -16.53
CA ALA A 262 -6.68 14.35 -17.64
C ALA A 262 -6.92 15.87 -17.76
N GLY A 263 -8.15 16.33 -17.52
CA GLY A 263 -8.48 17.75 -17.50
C GLY A 263 -7.77 18.49 -16.38
N ALA A 264 -7.80 17.94 -15.17
CA ALA A 264 -7.16 18.50 -13.98
C ALA A 264 -5.64 18.57 -14.12
N LEU A 265 -4.99 17.49 -14.58
CA LEU A 265 -3.53 17.46 -14.71
C LEU A 265 -2.98 18.49 -15.71
N ARG A 266 -3.73 18.85 -16.76
CA ARG A 266 -3.32 19.91 -17.71
C ARG A 266 -3.31 21.31 -17.13
N GLU A 267 -3.92 21.52 -15.96
CA GLU A 267 -3.89 22.80 -15.26
C GLU A 267 -2.60 22.99 -14.45
N ILE A 268 -1.83 21.91 -14.24
CA ILE A 268 -0.60 21.93 -13.44
C ILE A 268 0.57 22.32 -14.35
N GLU A 269 1.25 23.43 -14.03
CA GLU A 269 2.46 23.88 -14.72
C GLU A 269 3.70 23.63 -13.85
N PRO A 270 4.36 22.45 -13.91
CA PRO A 270 5.44 22.08 -12.99
C PRO A 270 6.66 23.02 -13.04
N GLU A 271 6.85 23.72 -14.15
CA GLU A 271 7.89 24.75 -14.34
C GLU A 271 7.79 25.92 -13.33
N THR A 272 6.58 26.21 -12.85
CA THR A 272 6.31 27.31 -11.91
C THR A 272 6.71 26.96 -10.46
N LEU A 273 6.91 25.67 -10.17
CA LEU A 273 7.23 25.15 -8.83
C LEU A 273 8.72 25.09 -8.53
N ARG A 274 9.54 25.52 -9.49
CA ARG A 274 11.00 25.49 -9.38
C ARG A 274 11.51 26.55 -8.42
N PHE A 275 12.52 26.20 -7.64
CA PHE A 275 13.32 27.22 -6.97
C PHE A 275 14.21 27.93 -8.00
N VAL A 276 13.99 29.23 -8.17
CA VAL A 276 14.79 30.08 -9.04
C VAL A 276 15.45 31.15 -8.19
N SER A 277 16.78 31.13 -8.13
CA SER A 277 17.55 32.04 -7.29
C SER A 277 17.06 32.06 -5.83
N GLY A 278 16.79 30.85 -5.30
CA GLY A 278 16.47 30.64 -3.90
C GLY A 278 15.06 31.05 -3.53
N ALA A 279 14.20 31.35 -4.50
CA ALA A 279 12.80 31.66 -4.30
C ALA A 279 11.92 30.67 -5.05
N VAL A 280 10.79 30.29 -4.44
CA VAL A 280 9.70 29.53 -5.08
C VAL A 280 8.40 30.33 -4.95
N ASP A 281 7.53 30.21 -5.95
CA ASP A 281 6.22 30.85 -5.95
C ASP A 281 5.24 30.02 -5.10
N LEU A 282 4.84 30.56 -3.95
CA LEU A 282 3.92 29.87 -3.04
C LEU A 282 2.49 29.83 -3.58
N ASP A 283 2.08 30.83 -4.36
CA ASP A 283 0.75 30.84 -4.97
C ASP A 283 0.65 29.72 -6.02
N ALA A 284 1.72 29.49 -6.78
CA ALA A 284 1.81 28.38 -7.73
C ALA A 284 1.70 27.00 -7.05
N ILE A 285 2.23 26.84 -5.83
CA ILE A 285 2.05 25.62 -5.04
C ILE A 285 0.58 25.47 -4.65
N VAL A 286 -0.04 26.51 -4.08
CA VAL A 286 -1.44 26.49 -3.64
C VAL A 286 -2.40 26.18 -4.80
N ASP A 287 -2.14 26.73 -5.99
CA ASP A 287 -2.98 26.56 -7.17
C ASP A 287 -3.06 25.09 -7.66
N ILE A 288 -2.13 24.23 -7.26
CA ILE A 288 -2.09 22.80 -7.62
C ILE A 288 -3.02 21.94 -6.76
N GLU A 289 -3.39 22.41 -5.57
CA GLU A 289 -4.24 21.62 -4.67
C GLU A 289 -5.56 21.23 -5.33
N ALA A 290 -6.25 22.20 -5.95
CA ALA A 290 -7.57 21.97 -6.53
C ALA A 290 -7.54 20.97 -7.71
N PRO A 291 -6.59 21.03 -8.65
CA PRO A 291 -6.37 19.96 -9.62
C PRO A 291 -6.17 18.58 -8.99
N LEU A 292 -5.28 18.44 -8.00
CA LEU A 292 -5.00 17.13 -7.37
C LEU A 292 -6.20 16.55 -6.63
N VAL A 293 -6.97 17.39 -5.93
CA VAL A 293 -8.23 16.98 -5.28
C VAL A 293 -9.24 16.45 -6.29
N ARG A 294 -9.36 17.06 -7.48
CA ARG A 294 -10.26 16.54 -8.53
C ARG A 294 -9.79 15.19 -9.09
N VAL A 295 -8.49 14.96 -9.18
CA VAL A 295 -7.95 13.63 -9.54
C VAL A 295 -8.33 12.62 -8.46
N GLN A 296 -8.22 12.98 -7.18
CA GLN A 296 -8.60 12.11 -6.07
C GLN A 296 -10.09 11.78 -6.10
N GLU A 297 -10.97 12.79 -6.23
CA GLU A 297 -12.42 12.59 -6.35
C GLU A 297 -12.78 11.62 -7.49
N ALA A 298 -12.14 11.77 -8.66
CA ALA A 298 -12.34 10.87 -9.79
C ALA A 298 -11.91 9.42 -9.50
N LEU A 299 -10.83 9.20 -8.74
CA LEU A 299 -10.39 7.85 -8.35
C LEU A 299 -11.30 7.25 -7.28
N THR A 300 -11.74 8.05 -6.30
CA THR A 300 -12.70 7.61 -5.27
C THR A 300 -14.04 7.22 -5.87
N ASP A 301 -14.55 7.99 -6.83
CA ASP A 301 -15.79 7.65 -7.56
C ASP A 301 -15.64 6.33 -8.33
N LEU A 302 -14.48 6.12 -8.98
CA LEU A 302 -14.18 4.88 -9.68
C LEU A 302 -14.09 3.68 -8.73
N SER A 303 -13.43 3.83 -7.58
CA SER A 303 -13.34 2.81 -6.52
C SER A 303 -14.72 2.45 -5.99
N SER A 304 -15.57 3.44 -5.70
CA SER A 304 -16.95 3.20 -5.27
C SER A 304 -17.77 2.43 -6.31
N VAL A 305 -17.57 2.68 -7.60
CA VAL A 305 -18.25 1.92 -8.66
C VAL A 305 -17.70 0.50 -8.78
N ALA A 306 -16.39 0.31 -8.62
CA ALA A 306 -15.76 -1.02 -8.59
C ALA A 306 -16.39 -1.90 -7.48
N ASP A 307 -16.49 -1.35 -6.26
CA ASP A 307 -17.15 -1.99 -5.12
C ASP A 307 -18.62 -2.32 -5.40
N GLU A 308 -19.37 -1.38 -6.02
CA GLU A 308 -20.80 -1.57 -6.31
C GLU A 308 -21.05 -2.66 -7.38
N VAL A 309 -20.11 -2.87 -8.31
CA VAL A 309 -20.26 -3.89 -9.36
C VAL A 309 -19.78 -5.27 -8.93
N ASP A 310 -19.06 -5.40 -7.80
CA ASP A 310 -18.71 -6.72 -7.27
C ASP A 310 -19.97 -7.54 -6.96
N SER A 311 -20.04 -8.68 -7.61
CA SER A 311 -21.15 -9.62 -7.47
C SER A 311 -20.58 -11.01 -7.42
N SER A 312 -21.11 -11.81 -6.50
CA SER A 312 -20.78 -13.22 -6.41
C SER A 312 -21.21 -14.02 -7.67
N TRP A 313 -21.97 -13.43 -8.59
CA TRP A 313 -22.32 -14.00 -9.90
C TRP A 313 -21.36 -13.59 -11.04
N LEU A 314 -20.35 -12.77 -10.76
CA LEU A 314 -19.28 -12.49 -11.71
C LEU A 314 -18.50 -13.78 -12.01
N LEU A 315 -18.05 -13.92 -13.25
CA LEU A 315 -17.15 -15.00 -13.62
C LEU A 315 -15.78 -14.76 -12.98
N ASP A 316 -15.09 -15.81 -12.55
CA ASP A 316 -13.77 -15.73 -11.88
C ASP A 316 -12.78 -14.80 -12.60
N ARG A 317 -12.77 -14.83 -13.95
CA ARG A 317 -11.88 -13.94 -14.72
C ARG A 317 -12.25 -12.46 -14.61
N VAL A 318 -13.53 -12.12 -14.57
CA VAL A 318 -13.99 -10.73 -14.41
C VAL A 318 -13.71 -10.27 -12.99
N LYS A 319 -13.95 -11.16 -12.02
CA LYS A 319 -13.65 -10.89 -10.62
C LYS A 319 -12.16 -10.62 -10.39
N GLN A 320 -11.28 -11.43 -10.99
CA GLN A 320 -9.84 -11.23 -10.90
C GLN A 320 -9.43 -9.82 -11.40
N GLU A 321 -9.93 -9.39 -12.55
CA GLU A 321 -9.56 -8.10 -13.15
C GLU A 321 -10.15 -6.92 -12.36
N LEU A 322 -11.31 -7.11 -11.72
CA LEU A 322 -11.90 -6.12 -10.81
C LEU A 322 -11.05 -5.99 -9.55
N SER A 323 -10.63 -7.10 -8.95
CA SER A 323 -9.75 -7.09 -7.78
C SER A 323 -8.36 -6.55 -8.08
N GLU A 324 -7.80 -6.80 -9.27
CA GLU A 324 -6.54 -6.18 -9.71
C GLU A 324 -6.70 -4.65 -9.84
N LEU A 325 -7.86 -4.15 -10.32
CA LEU A 325 -8.14 -2.71 -10.37
C LEU A 325 -8.33 -2.10 -8.97
N GLU A 326 -9.05 -2.77 -8.08
CA GLU A 326 -9.24 -2.34 -6.69
C GLU A 326 -7.88 -2.24 -5.97
N GLU A 327 -7.02 -3.25 -6.12
CA GLU A 327 -5.65 -3.25 -5.59
C GLU A 327 -4.82 -2.08 -6.15
N ASP A 328 -4.86 -1.84 -7.46
CA ASP A 328 -4.16 -0.70 -8.08
C ASP A 328 -4.68 0.66 -7.54
N LEU A 329 -6.00 0.80 -7.30
CA LEU A 329 -6.58 2.04 -6.76
C LEU A 329 -6.17 2.24 -5.29
N ASP A 330 -6.28 1.19 -4.49
CA ASP A 330 -5.93 1.19 -3.06
C ASP A 330 -4.43 1.48 -2.85
N ASP A 331 -3.55 0.97 -3.72
CA ASP A 331 -2.11 1.21 -3.65
C ASP A 331 -1.70 2.65 -4.00
N ASN A 332 -2.48 3.32 -4.85
CA ASN A 332 -2.14 4.67 -5.35
C ASN A 332 -2.87 5.81 -4.62
N GLU A 333 -4.01 5.55 -3.98
CA GLU A 333 -4.74 6.56 -3.19
C GLU A 333 -3.86 7.21 -2.09
N PRO A 334 -3.08 6.46 -1.27
CA PRO A 334 -2.21 7.06 -0.26
C PRO A 334 -1.14 7.98 -0.85
N ARG A 335 -0.63 7.66 -2.06
CA ARG A 335 0.39 8.48 -2.73
C ARG A 335 -0.18 9.82 -3.17
N LEU A 336 -1.38 9.81 -3.76
CA LEU A 336 -2.08 11.03 -4.14
C LEU A 336 -2.46 11.86 -2.92
N GLN A 337 -2.92 11.22 -1.84
CA GLN A 337 -3.19 11.90 -0.58
C GLN A 337 -1.92 12.58 -0.02
N ASN A 338 -0.78 11.89 -0.02
CA ASN A 338 0.50 12.48 0.40
C ASN A 338 0.90 13.68 -0.48
N ALA A 339 0.65 13.64 -1.79
CA ALA A 339 0.91 14.76 -2.69
C ALA A 339 0.01 15.97 -2.39
N ILE A 340 -1.28 15.74 -2.14
CA ILE A 340 -2.24 16.79 -1.73
C ILE A 340 -1.80 17.40 -0.39
N ASP A 341 -1.44 16.58 0.59
CA ASP A 341 -0.97 17.05 1.90
C ASP A 341 0.35 17.82 1.77
N ALA A 342 1.28 17.37 0.92
CA ALA A 342 2.51 18.10 0.65
C ALA A 342 2.24 19.49 0.07
N VAL A 343 1.31 19.61 -0.88
CA VAL A 343 0.90 20.90 -1.45
C VAL A 343 0.24 21.82 -0.41
N ARG A 344 -0.57 21.26 0.50
CA ARG A 344 -1.20 22.02 1.59
C ARG A 344 -0.20 22.52 2.62
N LEU A 345 0.79 21.70 2.98
CA LEU A 345 1.74 21.97 4.05
C LEU A 345 2.96 22.78 3.58
N ALA A 346 3.39 22.60 2.33
CA ALA A 346 4.58 23.23 1.79
C ALA A 346 4.61 24.76 1.94
N PRO A 347 3.54 25.53 1.64
CA PRO A 347 3.57 26.99 1.82
C PRO A 347 3.92 27.42 3.26
N ARG A 348 3.37 26.74 4.27
CA ARG A 348 3.66 27.00 5.69
C ARG A 348 5.10 26.64 6.05
N MET A 349 5.60 25.52 5.53
CA MET A 349 7.00 25.09 5.69
C MET A 349 7.98 26.04 4.98
N LEU A 350 7.53 26.70 3.92
CA LEU A 350 8.28 27.67 3.12
C LEU A 350 8.04 29.13 3.55
N GLY A 351 7.46 29.33 4.74
CA GLY A 351 7.38 30.63 5.40
C GLY A 351 6.27 31.55 4.89
N ALA A 352 5.15 31.01 4.40
CA ALA A 352 3.93 31.78 4.10
C ALA A 352 3.36 32.52 5.33
N GLU A 353 3.51 31.93 6.51
CA GLU A 353 2.92 32.44 7.77
C GLU A 353 3.95 33.16 8.67
N GLY A 354 5.21 33.23 8.25
CA GLY A 354 6.30 33.81 9.04
C GLY A 354 7.68 33.27 8.62
N GLU A 355 8.74 33.85 9.17
CA GLU A 355 10.10 33.31 8.97
C GLU A 355 10.19 31.91 9.62
N ARG A 356 10.62 30.91 8.84
CA ARG A 356 10.97 29.57 9.30
C ARG A 356 12.48 29.42 9.36
N THR A 357 13.02 28.87 10.44
CA THR A 357 14.45 28.62 10.61
C THR A 357 14.73 27.11 10.70
N TYR A 358 15.52 26.58 9.77
CA TYR A 358 15.93 25.18 9.74
C TYR A 358 17.41 25.02 10.03
N LEU A 359 17.75 24.04 10.87
CA LEU A 359 19.12 23.59 11.10
C LEU A 359 19.43 22.41 10.20
N ILE A 360 20.45 22.52 9.35
CA ILE A 360 20.93 21.40 8.53
C ILE A 360 22.19 20.83 9.17
N LEU A 361 22.20 19.54 9.46
CA LEU A 361 23.34 18.80 10.00
C LEU A 361 23.97 17.96 8.89
N PHE A 362 25.22 18.27 8.53
CA PHE A 362 25.98 17.51 7.54
C PHE A 362 26.73 16.38 8.25
N THR A 363 26.34 15.14 7.96
CA THR A 363 26.90 13.95 8.60
C THR A 363 27.94 13.27 7.70
N THR A 364 28.82 12.46 8.31
CA THR A 364 29.73 11.57 7.58
C THR A 364 29.64 10.15 8.12
N PRO A 365 29.33 9.15 7.27
CA PRO A 365 29.27 7.75 7.69
C PRO A 365 30.66 7.12 7.92
N SER A 366 31.76 7.81 7.54
CA SER A 366 33.14 7.36 7.80
C SER A 366 33.47 7.24 9.29
N GLU A 367 32.72 7.94 10.14
CA GLU A 367 32.73 7.82 11.59
C GLU A 367 31.30 7.50 12.04
N ALA A 368 30.92 6.22 11.97
CA ALA A 368 29.51 5.82 12.10
C ALA A 368 28.87 6.28 13.44
N ARG A 369 27.59 6.63 13.37
CA ARG A 369 26.69 6.90 14.51
C ARG A 369 25.33 6.27 14.21
N GLY A 370 24.51 5.99 15.22
CA GLY A 370 23.27 5.22 15.02
C GLY A 370 22.32 5.76 13.95
N LEU A 371 22.21 7.09 13.80
CA LEU A 371 21.42 7.72 12.74
C LEU A 371 22.07 7.62 11.34
N GLY A 372 23.38 7.44 11.28
CA GLY A 372 24.17 7.31 10.06
C GLY A 372 25.63 7.69 10.28
N GLY A 373 25.87 8.90 10.79
CA GLY A 373 27.23 9.43 10.83
C GLY A 373 27.47 10.57 11.81
N PHE A 374 28.74 10.91 11.95
CA PHE A 374 29.24 12.02 12.73
C PHE A 374 28.89 13.37 12.09
N VAL A 375 28.46 14.35 12.90
CA VAL A 375 28.18 15.72 12.40
C VAL A 375 29.49 16.48 12.22
N GLY A 376 29.83 16.82 10.97
CA GLY A 376 31.03 17.61 10.64
C GLY A 376 30.78 19.12 10.61
N ASN A 377 29.71 19.50 9.90
CA ASN A 377 29.34 20.89 9.65
C ASN A 377 27.83 21.07 9.88
N TYR A 378 27.41 22.32 9.99
CA TYR A 378 26.00 22.67 10.03
C TYR A 378 25.72 23.92 9.20
N ALA A 379 24.45 24.10 8.82
CA ALA A 379 23.95 25.35 8.27
C ALA A 379 22.69 25.80 9.01
N GLU A 380 22.55 27.11 9.20
CA GLU A 380 21.26 27.74 9.53
C GLU A 380 20.65 28.27 8.24
N VAL A 381 19.41 27.87 7.96
CA VAL A 381 18.65 28.32 6.79
C VAL A 381 17.37 28.98 7.26
N THR A 382 17.15 30.23 6.84
CA THR A 382 15.87 30.93 7.02
C THR A 382 15.07 30.92 5.74
N ILE A 383 13.77 30.67 5.81
CA ILE A 383 12.83 30.79 4.69
C ILE A 383 11.74 31.79 5.06
N THR A 384 11.46 32.74 4.19
CA THR A 384 10.37 33.72 4.38
C THR A 384 9.71 33.96 3.04
N ASP A 385 8.38 33.79 2.96
CA ASP A 385 7.62 34.04 1.73
C ASP A 385 8.24 33.33 0.51
N GLY A 386 8.57 32.04 0.68
CA GLY A 386 9.18 31.19 -0.36
C GLY A 386 10.65 31.48 -0.65
N ARG A 387 11.29 32.45 0.03
CA ARG A 387 12.70 32.82 -0.19
C ARG A 387 13.62 32.21 0.85
N LEU A 388 14.49 31.31 0.40
CA LEU A 388 15.53 30.65 1.17
C LEU A 388 16.77 31.54 1.30
N ARG A 389 17.36 31.56 2.50
CA ARG A 389 18.62 32.24 2.79
C ARG A 389 19.41 31.43 3.79
N VAL A 390 20.65 31.10 3.45
CA VAL A 390 21.64 30.57 4.41
C VAL A 390 22.11 31.72 5.29
N THR A 391 21.83 31.64 6.58
CA THR A 391 22.20 32.65 7.58
C THR A 391 23.50 32.33 8.30
N GLU A 392 23.85 31.05 8.36
CA GLU A 392 25.10 30.57 8.94
C GLU A 392 25.54 29.28 8.26
N PHE A 393 26.85 29.12 8.08
CA PHE A 393 27.47 27.85 7.69
C PHE A 393 28.79 27.76 8.44
N ALA A 394 28.93 26.74 9.29
CA ALA A 394 30.03 26.69 10.24
C ALA A 394 30.35 25.25 10.67
N ARG A 395 31.39 25.12 11.49
CA ARG A 395 31.85 23.82 11.99
C ARG A 395 31.06 23.43 13.23
N ARG A 396 30.79 22.14 13.37
CA ARG A 396 30.18 21.60 14.59
C ARG A 396 30.95 22.00 15.87
N SER A 397 32.29 22.07 15.81
CA SER A 397 33.11 22.44 16.98
C SER A 397 32.76 23.80 17.57
N GLU A 398 32.27 24.74 16.76
CA GLU A 398 31.84 26.06 17.25
C GLU A 398 30.60 25.95 18.14
N LEU A 399 29.69 25.03 17.82
CA LEU A 399 28.54 24.73 18.68
C LEU A 399 28.98 24.09 19.99
N ASP A 400 29.89 23.12 19.94
CA ASP A 400 30.42 22.46 21.16
C ASP A 400 31.19 23.42 22.06
N ASP A 401 31.92 24.37 21.48
CA ASP A 401 32.68 25.37 22.22
C ASP A 401 31.80 26.32 23.02
N VAL A 402 30.60 26.62 22.50
CA VAL A 402 29.58 27.40 23.21
C VAL A 402 28.79 26.53 24.20
N ALA A 403 28.33 25.35 23.77
CA ALA A 403 27.48 24.45 24.55
C ALA A 403 28.10 24.06 25.90
N GLN A 404 29.41 23.78 25.93
CA GLN A 404 30.13 23.43 27.16
C GLN A 404 30.10 24.53 28.23
N ASN A 405 29.74 25.77 27.87
CA ASN A 405 29.65 26.91 28.79
C ASN A 405 28.27 27.06 29.44
N GLY A 406 27.57 25.94 29.67
CA GLY A 406 26.36 25.90 30.49
C GLY A 406 25.07 25.57 29.75
N ALA A 407 25.13 24.91 28.58
CA ALA A 407 23.95 24.33 27.97
C ALA A 407 23.48 23.09 28.73
N PHE A 408 22.17 22.89 28.76
CA PHE A 408 21.52 21.73 29.39
C PHE A 408 20.54 21.09 28.41
N CYS A 409 20.55 19.76 28.35
CA CYS A 409 19.53 18.98 27.65
C CYS A 409 18.23 18.86 28.49
N THR A 410 17.83 19.93 29.18
CA THR A 410 16.61 19.93 29.99
C THR A 410 15.40 19.93 29.05
N GLY A 411 14.61 18.85 29.08
CA GLY A 411 13.47 18.65 28.18
C GLY A 411 13.79 17.77 26.97
N CYS A 412 15.02 17.30 26.80
CA CYS A 412 15.34 16.27 25.81
C CYS A 412 14.59 14.97 26.13
N PRO A 413 14.32 14.10 25.13
CA PRO A 413 13.64 12.83 25.35
C PRO A 413 14.29 12.02 26.47
N GLN A 414 13.48 11.53 27.40
CA GLN A 414 14.00 10.84 28.58
C GLN A 414 14.74 9.56 28.19
N GLU A 415 14.23 8.81 27.21
CA GLU A 415 14.88 7.60 26.70
C GLU A 415 16.25 7.91 26.06
N LEU A 416 16.37 9.04 25.35
CA LEU A 416 17.68 9.52 24.85
C LEU A 416 18.63 9.77 26.02
N LEU A 417 18.19 10.46 27.08
CA LEU A 417 19.05 10.78 28.22
C LEU A 417 19.43 9.53 29.02
N ASP A 418 18.51 8.59 29.21
CA ASP A 418 18.76 7.36 29.96
C ASP A 418 19.80 6.49 29.25
N ARG A 419 19.72 6.37 27.93
CA ARG A 419 20.64 5.54 27.14
C ARG A 419 21.94 6.27 26.81
N TYR A 420 21.85 7.51 26.32
CA TYR A 420 22.96 8.24 25.73
C TYR A 420 23.50 9.38 26.61
N GLY A 421 22.90 9.67 27.77
CA GLY A 421 23.29 10.75 28.69
C GLY A 421 24.80 10.84 28.95
N ARG A 422 25.42 9.67 29.19
CA ARG A 422 26.86 9.51 29.45
C ARG A 422 27.77 9.92 28.29
N PHE A 423 27.25 10.05 27.07
CA PHE A 423 28.01 10.38 25.86
C PHE A 423 28.03 11.88 25.52
N GLY A 424 27.71 12.72 26.51
CA GLY A 424 27.87 14.17 26.40
C GLY A 424 26.62 14.97 26.76
N PHE A 425 25.46 14.33 26.88
CA PHE A 425 24.21 15.07 27.16
C PHE A 425 24.04 15.42 28.65
N THR A 426 24.61 14.62 29.56
CA THR A 426 24.47 14.81 31.02
C THR A 426 25.80 14.65 31.79
N SER A 427 26.92 14.48 31.09
CA SER A 427 28.25 14.25 31.68
C SER A 427 29.05 15.53 31.92
N GLY A 428 28.49 16.69 31.59
CA GLY A 428 29.11 18.00 31.78
C GLY A 428 29.03 18.56 33.21
N PRO A 429 29.67 19.71 33.46
CA PRO A 429 29.61 20.37 34.76
C PRO A 429 28.17 20.62 35.23
N GLY A 430 27.87 20.27 36.48
CA GLY A 430 26.54 20.49 37.06
C GLY A 430 25.42 19.62 36.46
N GLY A 431 25.76 18.56 35.72
CA GLY A 431 24.80 17.73 35.00
C GLY A 431 24.37 18.31 33.65
N GLY A 432 25.06 19.34 33.16
CA GLY A 432 24.85 19.89 31.82
C GLY A 432 25.51 19.06 30.73
N VAL A 433 25.59 19.63 29.53
CA VAL A 433 26.25 18.97 28.40
C VAL A 433 27.78 19.08 28.50
N GLN A 434 28.48 18.08 28.00
CA GLN A 434 29.93 18.05 27.87
C GLN A 434 30.35 18.54 26.48
N HIS A 435 31.60 19.00 26.36
CA HIS A 435 32.23 19.19 25.06
C HIS A 435 32.14 17.92 24.20
N GLY A 436 31.67 18.05 22.96
CA GLY A 436 31.46 16.94 22.02
C GLY A 436 30.01 16.42 21.97
N VAL A 437 29.06 17.06 22.65
CA VAL A 437 27.63 16.71 22.59
C VAL A 437 27.10 16.78 21.16
N TRP A 438 27.47 17.80 20.38
CA TRP A 438 27.05 17.91 18.98
C TRP A 438 27.70 16.85 18.09
N GLN A 439 28.84 16.32 18.51
CA GLN A 439 29.54 15.24 17.79
C GLN A 439 28.80 13.91 17.96
N ASN A 440 28.13 13.72 19.11
CA ASN A 440 27.42 12.51 19.45
C ASN A 440 25.89 12.68 19.37
N ILE A 441 25.40 13.81 18.88
CA ILE A 441 23.95 14.08 18.82
C ILE A 441 23.21 13.05 17.97
N THR A 442 23.87 12.49 16.96
CA THR A 442 23.36 11.47 16.03
C THR A 442 23.59 10.03 16.48
N MET A 443 23.97 9.79 17.75
CA MET A 443 24.09 8.44 18.31
C MET A 443 22.78 7.63 18.33
N PRO A 444 21.60 8.22 18.66
CA PRO A 444 20.32 7.54 18.50
C PRO A 444 20.06 7.14 17.04
N ALA A 445 19.37 6.03 16.81
CA ALA A 445 18.87 5.64 15.49
C ALA A 445 17.52 6.27 15.17
N HIS A 446 16.75 6.67 16.19
CA HIS A 446 15.47 7.37 16.04
C HIS A 446 15.69 8.87 15.80
N PHE A 447 15.48 9.34 14.56
CA PHE A 447 15.77 10.74 14.19
C PHE A 447 15.02 11.80 15.01
N PRO A 448 13.73 11.65 15.35
CA PRO A 448 13.04 12.65 16.16
C PRO A 448 13.75 12.97 17.49
N TYR A 449 14.40 11.98 18.14
CA TYR A 449 15.17 12.25 19.34
C TYR A 449 16.39 13.15 19.09
N VAL A 450 17.05 12.96 17.96
CA VAL A 450 18.17 13.80 17.52
C VAL A 450 17.69 15.22 17.23
N ALA A 451 16.59 15.36 16.50
CA ALA A 451 16.03 16.64 16.11
C ALA A 451 15.50 17.44 17.30
N GLU A 452 14.79 16.80 18.24
CA GLU A 452 14.30 17.42 19.47
C GLU A 452 15.44 17.88 20.38
N ALA A 453 16.49 17.05 20.53
CA ALA A 453 17.69 17.45 21.25
C ALA A 453 18.38 18.64 20.58
N ALA A 454 18.48 18.65 19.24
CA ALA A 454 19.06 19.75 18.49
C ALA A 454 18.25 21.05 18.64
N ALA A 455 16.91 20.97 18.61
CA ALA A 455 16.03 22.12 18.81
C ALA A 455 16.16 22.75 20.21
N ILE A 456 16.50 21.95 21.22
CA ILE A 456 16.77 22.42 22.58
C ILE A 456 18.19 23.01 22.70
N LEU A 457 19.18 22.36 22.11
CA LEU A 457 20.59 22.69 22.30
C LEU A 457 21.07 23.81 21.39
N TYR A 458 20.55 23.94 20.17
CA TYR A 458 21.04 24.90 19.17
C TYR A 458 20.95 26.35 19.65
N PRO A 459 19.83 26.82 20.24
CA PRO A 459 19.75 28.17 20.81
C PRO A 459 20.71 28.40 21.97
N GLN A 460 21.05 27.34 22.71
CA GLN A 460 22.01 27.40 23.83
C GLN A 460 23.47 27.32 23.35
N SER A 461 23.68 26.99 22.07
CA SER A 461 24.98 26.80 21.43
C SER A 461 25.33 27.94 20.47
N GLY A 462 24.59 29.06 20.54
CA GLY A 462 24.84 30.28 19.76
C GLY A 462 23.90 30.48 18.57
N GLY A 463 23.08 29.49 18.23
CA GLY A 463 22.10 29.55 17.15
C GLY A 463 20.79 30.24 17.54
N LYS A 464 19.84 30.31 16.60
CA LYS A 464 18.47 30.76 16.86
C LYS A 464 17.55 29.63 17.31
N GLN A 465 16.32 29.99 17.68
CA GLN A 465 15.23 29.02 17.75
C GLN A 465 14.96 28.48 16.34
N ILE A 466 14.77 27.17 16.23
CA ILE A 466 14.52 26.48 14.96
C ILE A 466 13.11 25.90 14.91
N ASP A 467 12.58 25.84 13.70
CA ASP A 467 11.31 25.22 13.32
C ASP A 467 11.48 23.76 12.87
N GLY A 468 12.70 23.37 12.49
CA GLY A 468 13.00 22.00 12.09
C GLY A 468 14.48 21.71 11.89
N VAL A 469 14.79 20.44 11.70
CA VAL A 469 16.15 19.91 11.54
C VAL A 469 16.19 19.00 10.33
N LEU A 470 17.14 19.25 9.41
CA LEU A 470 17.47 18.35 8.32
C LEU A 470 18.79 17.65 8.63
N VAL A 471 18.88 16.36 8.34
CA VAL A 471 20.13 15.61 8.32
C VAL A 471 20.39 15.14 6.90
N LEU A 472 21.61 15.36 6.42
CA LEU A 472 22.03 14.85 5.12
C LEU A 472 23.49 14.39 5.15
N ASP A 473 23.80 13.39 4.33
CA ASP A 473 25.13 12.80 4.22
C ASP A 473 25.78 13.11 2.85
N PRO A 474 27.02 12.64 2.57
CA PRO A 474 27.72 12.96 1.34
C PRO A 474 27.05 12.44 0.05
N TYR A 475 26.23 11.39 0.11
CA TYR A 475 25.49 10.89 -1.06
C TYR A 475 24.33 11.82 -1.42
N VAL A 476 23.73 12.47 -0.43
CA VAL A 476 22.75 13.55 -0.68
C VAL A 476 23.44 14.75 -1.32
N VAL A 477 24.63 15.12 -0.84
CA VAL A 477 25.44 16.17 -1.48
C VAL A 477 25.74 15.82 -2.93
N GLU A 478 26.13 14.58 -3.22
CA GLU A 478 26.38 14.08 -4.56
C GLU A 478 25.16 14.21 -5.47
N ALA A 479 23.97 13.78 -5.00
CA ALA A 479 22.72 13.92 -5.74
C ALA A 479 22.37 15.40 -6.00
N LEU A 480 22.50 16.27 -5.01
CA LEU A 480 22.25 17.71 -5.17
C LEU A 480 23.25 18.38 -6.13
N MET A 481 24.49 17.89 -6.18
CA MET A 481 25.52 18.41 -7.08
C MET A 481 25.17 18.18 -8.56
N GLN A 482 24.30 17.22 -8.89
CA GLN A 482 23.81 17.02 -10.26
C GLN A 482 23.14 18.27 -10.83
N TYR A 483 22.57 19.13 -9.96
CA TYR A 483 21.90 20.37 -10.35
C TYR A 483 22.79 21.61 -10.26
N THR A 484 23.86 21.58 -9.46
CA THR A 484 24.81 22.70 -9.34
C THR A 484 26.00 22.62 -10.30
N GLY A 485 26.25 21.42 -10.83
CA GLY A 485 27.47 21.09 -11.56
C GLY A 485 28.72 21.11 -10.68
N PRO A 486 29.93 20.96 -11.29
CA PRO A 486 31.19 20.83 -10.57
C PRO A 486 31.53 22.05 -9.69
N ILE A 487 32.18 21.83 -8.56
CA ILE A 487 32.60 22.87 -7.60
C ILE A 487 34.12 22.87 -7.51
N GLU A 488 34.74 24.05 -7.65
CA GLU A 488 36.17 24.20 -7.44
C GLU A 488 36.47 24.30 -5.94
N VAL A 489 37.52 23.60 -5.49
CA VAL A 489 38.04 23.63 -4.12
C VAL A 489 39.49 24.10 -4.20
N PRO A 490 39.73 25.43 -4.20
CA PRO A 490 41.04 26.02 -4.47
C PRO A 490 42.12 25.61 -3.48
N GLU A 491 41.74 25.32 -2.23
CA GLU A 491 42.61 24.89 -1.13
C GLU A 491 43.44 23.65 -1.53
N PHE A 492 42.84 22.75 -2.31
CA PHE A 492 43.49 21.57 -2.83
C PHE A 492 43.81 21.64 -4.33
N GLY A 493 43.40 22.71 -5.02
CA GLY A 493 43.54 22.83 -6.47
C GLY A 493 42.78 21.74 -7.22
N VAL A 494 41.67 21.26 -6.66
CA VAL A 494 40.82 20.20 -7.24
C VAL A 494 39.46 20.75 -7.62
N THR A 495 38.77 20.02 -8.50
CA THR A 495 37.37 20.28 -8.85
C THR A 495 36.58 19.03 -8.50
N VAL A 496 35.63 19.17 -7.58
CA VAL A 496 34.72 18.10 -7.18
C VAL A 496 33.56 18.08 -8.17
N THR A 497 33.31 16.93 -8.79
CA THR A 497 32.25 16.72 -9.77
C THR A 497 31.07 15.97 -9.14
N PRO A 498 29.87 16.02 -9.75
CA PRO A 498 28.73 15.28 -9.23
C PRO A 498 28.92 13.76 -9.19
N GLY A 499 29.93 13.20 -9.88
CA GLY A 499 30.18 11.75 -9.87
C GLY A 499 31.27 11.30 -8.90
N ASP A 500 31.95 12.25 -8.23
CA ASP A 500 33.02 11.96 -7.27
C ASP A 500 32.80 12.62 -5.90
N ALA A 501 31.70 13.36 -5.72
CA ALA A 501 31.47 14.17 -4.52
C ALA A 501 31.43 13.34 -3.24
N ALA A 502 30.69 12.22 -3.20
CA ALA A 502 30.64 11.40 -2.01
C ALA A 502 32.02 10.78 -1.72
N GLN A 503 32.70 10.26 -2.74
CA GLN A 503 34.05 9.69 -2.60
C GLN A 503 35.06 10.73 -2.10
N PHE A 504 35.00 11.94 -2.62
CA PHE A 504 35.88 13.02 -2.22
C PHE A 504 35.69 13.39 -0.75
N ILE A 505 34.43 13.55 -0.31
CA ILE A 505 34.08 13.91 1.06
C ILE A 505 34.40 12.76 2.04
N ILE A 506 34.22 11.51 1.64
CA ILE A 506 34.38 10.32 2.49
C ILE A 506 35.85 9.88 2.59
N GLU A 507 36.61 9.96 1.50
CA GLU A 507 37.93 9.33 1.38
C GLU A 507 39.02 10.25 0.79
N ASP A 508 38.87 10.73 -0.44
CA ASP A 508 40.00 11.30 -1.20
C ASP A 508 40.61 12.53 -0.51
N GLN A 509 39.79 13.33 0.19
CA GLN A 509 40.25 14.48 0.94
C GLN A 509 41.34 14.15 1.96
N TYR A 510 41.45 12.90 2.43
CA TYR A 510 42.45 12.47 3.41
C TYR A 510 43.78 12.07 2.75
N LEU A 511 43.80 11.85 1.43
CA LEU A 511 44.96 11.35 0.69
C LEU A 511 45.74 12.46 -0.02
N LEU A 512 45.20 13.68 -0.09
CA LEU A 512 45.82 14.80 -0.81
C LEU A 512 47.09 15.32 -0.09
N ALA A 513 48.09 15.73 -0.88
CA ALA A 513 49.35 16.28 -0.37
C ALA A 513 49.15 17.70 0.20
N GLY A 514 49.73 17.99 1.38
CA GLY A 514 49.53 19.25 2.12
C GLY A 514 48.73 19.09 3.43
N ASN A 515 48.08 17.93 3.59
CA ASN A 515 47.15 17.58 4.67
C ASN A 515 47.81 17.26 6.03
N GLU A 516 49.05 17.73 6.27
CA GLU A 516 49.70 17.62 7.59
C GLU A 516 49.06 18.60 8.61
N GLY A 517 48.35 19.62 8.13
CA GLY A 517 47.53 20.53 8.94
C GLY A 517 46.04 20.21 8.82
N THR A 518 45.38 19.97 9.95
CA THR A 518 43.93 19.77 10.05
C THR A 518 43.13 20.94 9.44
N ASP A 519 43.70 22.15 9.43
CA ASP A 519 42.99 23.39 9.08
C ASP A 519 42.69 23.55 7.58
N GLU A 520 43.67 23.35 6.68
CA GLU A 520 43.47 23.49 5.21
C GLU A 520 42.40 22.53 4.66
N ARG A 521 42.32 21.32 5.22
CA ARG A 521 41.30 20.34 4.85
C ARG A 521 39.90 20.73 5.32
N ILE A 522 39.80 21.24 6.55
CA ILE A 522 38.50 21.65 7.05
C ILE A 522 38.03 22.91 6.29
N ASP A 523 38.95 23.82 5.93
CA ASP A 523 38.65 24.96 5.06
C ASP A 523 38.14 24.47 3.69
N ALA A 524 38.76 23.46 3.10
CA ALA A 524 38.32 22.88 1.83
C ALA A 524 36.89 22.29 1.86
N LEU A 525 36.54 21.52 2.89
CA LEU A 525 35.17 21.01 3.06
C LEU A 525 34.17 22.14 3.31
N GLN A 526 34.59 23.17 4.03
CA GLN A 526 33.78 24.35 4.25
C GLN A 526 33.52 25.09 2.94
N THR A 527 34.55 25.32 2.13
CA THR A 527 34.45 25.93 0.79
C THR A 527 33.54 25.11 -0.13
N LEU A 528 33.63 23.77 -0.10
CA LEU A 528 32.74 22.90 -0.87
C LEU A 528 31.27 23.07 -0.45
N GLY A 529 30.99 23.04 0.86
CA GLY A 529 29.64 23.20 1.39
C GLY A 529 29.04 24.59 1.13
N GLU A 530 29.80 25.66 1.38
CA GLU A 530 29.39 27.03 1.09
C GLU A 530 29.13 27.24 -0.40
N SER A 531 29.99 26.71 -1.26
CA SER A 531 29.84 26.81 -2.72
C SER A 531 28.63 26.03 -3.21
N LEU A 532 28.39 24.84 -2.67
CA LEU A 532 27.20 24.04 -2.97
C LEU A 532 25.93 24.80 -2.62
N LEU A 533 25.81 25.25 -1.36
CA LEU A 533 24.66 25.99 -0.87
C LEU A 533 24.45 27.28 -1.67
N THR A 534 25.53 28.01 -1.97
CA THR A 534 25.48 29.21 -2.82
C THR A 534 24.94 28.88 -4.20
N LYS A 535 25.41 27.80 -4.83
CA LYS A 535 24.92 27.40 -6.16
C LYS A 535 23.47 26.92 -6.14
N LEU A 536 23.04 26.20 -5.11
CA LEU A 536 21.63 25.83 -4.93
C LEU A 536 20.76 27.08 -4.73
N LEU A 537 21.26 28.06 -3.98
CA LEU A 537 20.58 29.33 -3.71
C LEU A 537 20.50 30.27 -4.91
N PHE A 538 21.50 30.31 -5.78
CA PHE A 538 21.51 31.26 -6.91
C PHE A 538 21.20 30.59 -8.25
N GLY A 539 21.20 29.26 -8.30
CA GLY A 539 20.84 28.45 -9.45
C GLY A 539 19.34 28.25 -9.62
N SER A 540 19.00 27.35 -10.52
CA SER A 540 17.64 26.86 -10.74
C SER A 540 17.60 25.39 -10.37
N LEU A 541 16.76 25.03 -9.40
CA LEU A 541 16.45 23.63 -9.12
C LEU A 541 15.39 23.14 -10.11
N PRO A 542 15.37 21.83 -10.43
CA PRO A 542 14.28 21.27 -11.21
C PRO A 542 12.96 21.29 -10.39
N PRO A 543 11.82 20.91 -10.99
CA PRO A 543 10.55 20.84 -10.29
C PRO A 543 10.63 19.86 -9.10
N PRO A 544 9.73 19.98 -8.11
CA PRO A 544 9.74 19.11 -6.93
C PRO A 544 9.70 17.61 -7.24
N ALA A 545 9.06 17.19 -8.34
CA ALA A 545 8.99 15.78 -8.72
C ALA A 545 10.35 15.20 -9.13
N ASP A 546 11.13 15.91 -9.95
CA ASP A 546 12.50 15.51 -10.33
C ASP A 546 13.43 15.44 -9.10
N LEU A 547 13.25 16.37 -8.15
CA LEU A 547 13.96 16.33 -6.86
C LEU A 547 13.54 15.10 -6.06
N ALA A 548 12.25 14.81 -5.97
CA ALA A 548 11.73 13.65 -5.28
C ALA A 548 12.25 12.35 -5.91
N GLU A 549 12.25 12.22 -7.23
CA GLU A 549 12.80 11.05 -7.94
C GLU A 549 14.29 10.84 -7.59
N SER A 550 15.07 11.92 -7.56
CA SER A 550 16.52 11.84 -7.31
C SER A 550 16.86 11.64 -5.84
N LEU A 551 15.99 12.06 -4.91
CA LEU A 551 16.23 12.01 -3.47
C LEU A 551 15.48 10.86 -2.77
N SER A 552 14.40 10.31 -3.33
CA SER A 552 13.62 9.23 -2.71
C SER A 552 14.47 8.02 -2.32
N PRO A 553 15.41 7.52 -3.16
CA PRO A 553 16.29 6.42 -2.75
C PRO A 553 17.14 6.77 -1.52
N LEU A 554 17.53 8.03 -1.37
CA LEU A 554 18.32 8.51 -0.22
C LEU A 554 17.45 8.68 1.04
N VAL A 555 16.16 8.96 0.89
CA VAL A 555 15.19 8.94 2.01
C VAL A 555 14.94 7.50 2.48
N GLU A 556 14.75 6.55 1.55
CA GLU A 556 14.61 5.12 1.85
C GLU A 556 15.86 4.54 2.55
N GLU A 557 17.04 4.98 2.12
CA GLU A 557 18.32 4.67 2.76
C GLU A 557 18.56 5.44 4.08
N ARG A 558 17.65 6.34 4.48
CA ARG A 558 17.73 7.19 5.69
C ARG A 558 18.93 8.14 5.71
N ARG A 559 19.39 8.54 4.54
CA ARG A 559 20.50 9.49 4.35
C ARG A 559 20.05 10.93 4.27
N LEU A 560 18.80 11.17 3.87
CA LEU A 560 18.13 12.47 3.93
C LEU A 560 16.94 12.36 4.86
N LEU A 561 16.97 13.09 5.97
CA LEU A 561 15.93 13.09 6.98
C LEU A 561 15.52 14.53 7.30
N PHE A 562 14.24 14.73 7.60
CA PHE A 562 13.68 16.02 7.96
C PHE A 562 12.63 15.88 9.07
N TRP A 563 12.75 16.74 10.08
CA TRP A 563 11.86 16.86 11.21
C TRP A 563 11.45 18.31 11.38
N THR A 564 10.20 18.57 11.79
CA THR A 564 9.72 19.90 12.15
C THR A 564 9.00 19.88 13.50
N ASN A 565 8.82 21.05 14.11
CA ASN A 565 8.13 21.20 15.39
C ASN A 565 6.59 21.16 15.30
N ASP A 566 6.03 20.97 14.10
CA ASP A 566 4.60 20.87 13.82
C ASP A 566 4.20 19.40 13.61
N LEU A 567 3.17 18.93 14.33
CA LEU A 567 2.77 17.52 14.28
C LEU A 567 2.10 17.12 12.96
N GLU A 568 1.45 18.05 12.27
CA GLU A 568 0.80 17.79 10.98
C GLU A 568 1.87 17.63 9.88
N GLU A 569 2.92 18.45 9.94
CA GLU A 569 4.10 18.30 9.09
C GLU A 569 4.84 16.98 9.40
N GLN A 570 5.01 16.61 10.67
CA GLN A 570 5.62 15.32 11.04
C GLN A 570 4.83 14.12 10.53
N ASP A 571 3.50 14.15 10.52
CA ASP A 571 2.68 13.05 9.99
C ASP A 571 3.00 12.80 8.51
N LEU A 572 3.05 13.86 7.69
CA LEU A 572 3.46 13.75 6.28
C LEU A 572 4.90 13.25 6.15
N LEU A 573 5.83 13.80 6.94
CA LEU A 573 7.24 13.38 6.93
C LEU A 573 7.39 11.90 7.34
N GLY A 574 6.55 11.41 8.24
CA GLY A 574 6.47 10.01 8.64
C GLY A 574 6.01 9.11 7.51
N ARG A 575 4.89 9.47 6.84
CA ARG A 575 4.33 8.74 5.69
C ARG A 575 5.25 8.70 4.47
N THR A 576 6.10 9.71 4.32
CA THR A 576 7.08 9.82 3.21
C THR A 576 8.47 9.31 3.56
N GLY A 577 8.68 8.82 4.80
CA GLY A 577 9.96 8.29 5.27
C GLY A 577 10.99 9.34 5.70
N LEU A 578 10.78 10.62 5.38
CA LEU A 578 11.67 11.73 5.74
C LEU A 578 11.84 11.89 7.26
N LEU A 579 10.84 11.52 8.08
CA LEU A 579 10.92 11.69 9.53
C LEU A 579 11.98 10.81 10.18
N GLY A 580 12.43 9.72 9.54
CA GLY A 580 13.46 8.83 10.10
C GLY A 580 13.11 8.24 11.48
N ALA A 581 11.82 8.15 11.79
CA ALA A 581 11.34 7.54 13.02
C ALA A 581 11.44 6.01 12.92
N LEU A 582 11.99 5.38 13.97
CA LEU A 582 11.87 3.93 14.15
C LEU A 582 10.40 3.52 14.01
N PRO A 583 10.08 2.51 13.17
CA PRO A 583 8.71 2.13 12.90
C PRO A 583 8.09 1.41 14.10
N GLU A 584 6.76 1.46 14.18
CA GLU A 584 6.01 0.65 15.15
C GLU A 584 6.16 -0.84 14.83
N LEU A 585 6.27 -1.66 15.88
CA LEU A 585 6.48 -3.10 15.76
C LEU A 585 5.14 -3.85 15.67
N GLY A 586 5.02 -4.73 14.68
CA GLY A 586 3.91 -5.69 14.58
C GLY A 586 4.16 -6.99 15.36
N ASP A 587 3.30 -7.99 15.15
CA ASP A 587 3.33 -9.29 15.87
C ASP A 587 4.62 -10.10 15.60
N ASP A 588 5.27 -9.89 14.45
CA ASP A 588 6.55 -10.52 14.09
C ASP A 588 7.76 -9.79 14.68
N GLY A 589 7.51 -8.69 15.41
CA GLY A 589 8.54 -7.83 15.95
C GLY A 589 9.38 -7.17 14.86
N GLY A 590 10.63 -6.89 15.19
CA GLY A 590 11.60 -6.31 14.26
C GLY A 590 13.02 -6.51 14.76
N PHE A 591 13.99 -6.31 13.89
CA PHE A 591 15.40 -6.35 14.24
C PHE A 591 16.20 -5.28 13.51
N SER A 592 17.12 -4.64 14.22
CA SER A 592 18.05 -3.65 13.65
C SER A 592 19.40 -3.71 14.34
N VAL A 593 20.45 -3.33 13.62
CA VAL A 593 21.79 -3.16 14.17
C VAL A 593 22.25 -1.74 13.86
N ALA A 594 22.65 -1.01 14.91
CA ALA A 594 23.31 0.27 14.77
C ALA A 594 24.70 0.21 15.40
N VAL A 595 25.71 0.74 14.72
CA VAL A 595 27.07 0.87 15.23
C VAL A 595 27.44 2.34 15.40
N SER A 596 28.13 2.64 16.50
CA SER A 596 28.71 3.96 16.73
C SER A 596 30.21 3.83 16.95
N ASN A 597 31.01 4.57 16.19
CA ASN A 597 32.45 4.61 16.38
C ASN A 597 32.79 5.20 17.75
N ALA A 598 33.57 4.46 18.52
CA ALA A 598 34.07 4.84 19.83
C ALA A 598 35.61 4.87 19.89
N SER A 599 36.28 4.83 18.73
CA SER A 599 37.74 4.94 18.57
C SER A 599 38.22 6.29 18.04
N GLY A 600 37.33 7.15 17.52
CA GLY A 600 37.67 8.48 16.98
C GLY A 600 38.45 8.44 15.67
N ASN A 601 38.35 7.34 14.93
CA ASN A 601 39.04 7.11 13.65
C ASN A 601 38.02 7.02 12.51
N LYS A 602 38.48 7.07 11.26
CA LYS A 602 37.63 7.26 10.06
C LYS A 602 37.50 5.99 9.23
N ILE A 603 37.52 4.85 9.88
CA ILE A 603 37.71 3.55 9.22
C ILE A 603 36.41 2.79 8.99
N GLU A 604 35.24 3.37 9.29
CA GLU A 604 33.96 2.75 8.90
C GLU A 604 33.74 2.76 7.39
N ILE A 605 34.59 3.46 6.61
CA ILE A 605 34.71 3.26 5.16
C ILE A 605 35.08 1.81 4.79
N PHE A 606 35.77 1.10 5.69
CA PHE A 606 36.18 -0.29 5.52
C PHE A 606 35.29 -1.29 6.26
N LEU A 607 34.24 -0.83 6.95
CA LEU A 607 33.34 -1.69 7.69
C LEU A 607 32.37 -2.40 6.73
N GLU A 608 32.29 -3.71 6.85
CA GLU A 608 31.26 -4.53 6.22
C GLU A 608 30.34 -5.06 7.32
N GLN A 609 29.04 -4.88 7.15
CA GLN A 609 28.01 -5.40 8.04
C GLN A 609 27.11 -6.37 7.26
N THR A 610 26.92 -7.56 7.81
CA THR A 610 25.96 -8.55 7.31
C THR A 610 25.00 -8.90 8.44
N VAL A 611 23.70 -8.86 8.15
CA VAL A 611 22.63 -9.14 9.10
C VAL A 611 21.68 -10.13 8.45
N ASP A 612 21.59 -11.33 9.01
CA ASP A 612 20.66 -12.38 8.59
C ASP A 612 19.62 -12.57 9.69
N VAL A 613 18.35 -12.29 9.40
CA VAL A 613 17.23 -12.40 10.35
C VAL A 613 16.24 -13.44 9.86
N ARG A 614 15.79 -14.32 10.75
CA ARG A 614 14.76 -15.32 10.47
C ARG A 614 13.89 -15.58 11.69
N ILE A 615 12.67 -16.03 11.44
CA ILE A 615 11.77 -16.52 12.47
C ILE A 615 11.68 -18.04 12.34
N ASP A 616 12.00 -18.74 13.42
CA ASP A 616 11.77 -20.18 13.55
C ASP A 616 10.51 -20.42 14.38
N GLU A 617 9.66 -21.35 13.94
CA GLU A 617 8.51 -21.82 14.70
C GLU A 617 8.63 -23.33 14.97
N ASP A 618 8.46 -23.73 16.22
CA ASP A 618 8.47 -25.13 16.61
C ASP A 618 7.10 -25.82 16.43
N SER A 619 7.06 -27.15 16.55
CA SER A 619 5.81 -27.92 16.41
C SER A 619 4.75 -27.62 17.48
N SER A 620 5.11 -26.88 18.53
CA SER A 620 4.23 -26.46 19.62
C SER A 620 3.69 -25.04 19.40
N GLY A 621 4.11 -24.35 18.34
CA GLY A 621 3.76 -22.97 18.03
C GLY A 621 4.60 -21.93 18.77
N ASN A 622 5.70 -22.32 19.41
CA ASN A 622 6.64 -21.34 19.97
C ASN A 622 7.48 -20.76 18.84
N ARG A 623 7.65 -19.44 18.86
CA ARG A 623 8.34 -18.69 17.80
C ARG A 623 9.59 -18.02 18.36
N GLN A 624 10.67 -18.03 17.59
CA GLN A 624 11.91 -17.36 17.93
C GLN A 624 12.42 -16.53 16.76
N LEU A 625 12.75 -15.27 17.02
CA LEU A 625 13.53 -14.43 16.11
C LEU A 625 15.01 -14.72 16.34
N ILE A 626 15.70 -15.13 15.28
CA ILE A 626 17.14 -15.42 15.31
C ILE A 626 17.82 -14.44 14.37
N ALA A 627 18.81 -13.72 14.90
CA ALA A 627 19.60 -12.76 14.15
C ALA A 627 21.08 -13.11 14.23
N ASP A 628 21.69 -13.34 13.06
CA ASP A 628 23.12 -13.54 12.89
C ASP A 628 23.73 -12.25 12.32
N VAL A 629 24.66 -11.64 13.05
CA VAL A 629 25.30 -10.37 12.68
C VAL A 629 26.80 -10.58 12.53
N THR A 630 27.37 -10.23 11.38
CA THR A 630 28.82 -10.23 11.16
C THR A 630 29.31 -8.81 10.89
N LEU A 631 30.31 -8.36 11.64
CA LEU A 631 31.00 -7.09 11.42
C LEU A 631 32.44 -7.40 11.01
N THR A 632 32.87 -6.92 9.84
CA THR A 632 34.23 -7.12 9.32
C THR A 632 34.91 -5.77 9.12
N ASN A 633 36.08 -5.60 9.74
CA ASN A 633 36.91 -4.43 9.55
C ASN A 633 37.95 -4.70 8.46
N GLY A 634 37.71 -4.20 7.24
CA GLY A 634 38.63 -4.32 6.12
C GLY A 634 39.81 -3.34 6.13
N ALA A 635 39.98 -2.54 7.19
CA ALA A 635 40.97 -1.46 7.20
C ALA A 635 42.41 -1.99 7.16
N PRO A 636 43.34 -1.27 6.52
CA PRO A 636 44.75 -1.63 6.54
C PRO A 636 45.37 -1.31 7.90
N SER A 637 46.37 -2.10 8.31
CA SER A 637 47.14 -1.85 9.54
C SER A 637 48.19 -0.74 9.40
N GLY A 638 48.27 -0.07 8.25
CA GLY A 638 49.25 0.96 7.92
C GLY A 638 49.13 1.47 6.49
N GLY A 639 49.89 2.51 6.14
CA GLY A 639 49.89 3.11 4.80
C GLY A 639 48.87 4.24 4.59
N LEU A 640 48.00 4.49 5.57
CA LEU A 640 47.11 5.66 5.62
C LEU A 640 47.56 6.65 6.70
N PRO A 641 47.15 7.92 6.63
CA PRO A 641 47.45 8.90 7.66
C PRO A 641 46.96 8.48 9.05
N ASN A 642 47.72 8.80 10.09
CA ASN A 642 47.35 8.46 11.47
C ASN A 642 46.00 9.08 11.89
N TYR A 643 45.60 10.19 11.27
CA TYR A 643 44.29 10.81 11.50
C TYR A 643 43.11 9.97 10.98
N VAL A 644 43.36 9.07 10.02
CA VAL A 644 42.35 8.16 9.46
C VAL A 644 42.34 6.85 10.24
N ILE A 645 43.49 6.18 10.34
CA ILE A 645 43.60 4.81 10.90
C ILE A 645 44.02 4.74 12.37
N GLY A 646 44.61 5.82 12.90
CA GLY A 646 44.95 5.91 14.32
C GLY A 646 43.71 6.19 15.17
N ASN A 647 43.72 5.78 16.44
CA ASN A 647 42.57 5.86 17.32
C ASN A 647 42.93 6.51 18.66
N SER A 648 41.92 7.01 19.38
CA SER A 648 42.06 7.66 20.69
C SER A 648 42.00 6.69 21.88
N VAL A 649 41.80 5.39 21.64
CA VAL A 649 41.59 4.38 22.67
C VAL A 649 42.80 3.46 22.91
N GLY A 650 43.92 3.71 22.19
CA GLY A 650 45.18 3.01 22.39
C GLY A 650 45.28 1.63 21.74
N LEU A 651 44.42 1.34 20.77
CA LEU A 651 44.48 0.12 19.94
C LEU A 651 45.52 0.29 18.82
N ASP A 652 45.90 -0.82 18.17
CA ASP A 652 46.77 -0.78 17.00
C ASP A 652 46.12 0.00 15.83
N PRO A 653 46.90 0.72 15.00
CA PRO A 653 46.37 1.39 13.81
C PRO A 653 45.56 0.45 12.91
N GLY A 654 44.43 0.95 12.42
CA GLY A 654 43.48 0.16 11.63
C GLY A 654 42.50 -0.66 12.47
N SER A 655 42.53 -0.57 13.80
CA SER A 655 41.51 -1.18 14.68
C SER A 655 40.33 -0.25 14.93
N SER A 656 39.10 -0.76 14.93
CA SER A 656 37.90 0.00 15.31
C SER A 656 37.38 -0.47 16.66
N ARG A 657 36.99 0.47 17.52
CA ARG A 657 36.14 0.19 18.69
C ARG A 657 34.73 0.65 18.36
N LEU A 658 33.78 -0.26 18.33
CA LEU A 658 32.38 0.02 18.04
C LEU A 658 31.54 -0.14 19.29
N PHE A 659 30.63 0.80 19.53
CA PHE A 659 29.46 0.59 20.36
C PHE A 659 28.34 0.05 19.48
N VAL A 660 28.05 -1.25 19.59
CA VAL A 660 27.05 -1.95 18.80
C VAL A 660 25.75 -1.96 19.58
N SER A 661 24.65 -1.61 18.92
CA SER A 661 23.29 -1.58 19.48
C SER A 661 22.38 -2.48 18.65
N PHE A 662 21.89 -3.55 19.27
CA PHE A 662 20.91 -4.46 18.68
C PHE A 662 19.52 -4.04 19.11
N TYR A 663 18.66 -3.66 18.18
CA TYR A 663 17.27 -3.36 18.44
C TYR A 663 16.44 -4.61 18.16
N GLY A 664 15.52 -4.94 19.06
CA GLY A 664 14.64 -6.08 18.87
C GLY A 664 13.57 -6.21 19.95
N PRO A 665 12.93 -7.38 20.06
CA PRO A 665 11.94 -7.66 21.09
C PRO A 665 12.49 -7.56 22.53
N PRO A 666 11.63 -7.35 23.55
CA PRO A 666 12.01 -7.37 24.97
C PRO A 666 12.56 -8.69 25.50
N THR A 667 12.42 -9.75 24.71
CA THR A 667 12.53 -11.15 25.09
C THR A 667 13.83 -11.77 24.61
N LEU A 668 14.95 -11.02 24.69
CA LEU A 668 16.27 -11.55 24.39
C LEU A 668 16.59 -12.72 25.33
N THR A 669 16.80 -13.90 24.77
CA THR A 669 17.12 -15.11 25.55
C THR A 669 18.63 -15.38 25.60
N SER A 670 19.34 -15.08 24.52
CA SER A 670 20.78 -15.30 24.44
C SER A 670 21.43 -14.37 23.42
N VAL A 671 22.63 -13.90 23.74
CA VAL A 671 23.54 -13.26 22.78
C VAL A 671 24.92 -13.93 22.89
N VAL A 672 25.46 -14.34 21.75
CA VAL A 672 26.73 -15.05 21.66
C VAL A 672 27.68 -14.28 20.75
N LEU A 673 28.81 -13.85 21.29
CA LEU A 673 29.90 -13.19 20.57
C LEU A 673 31.04 -14.19 20.31
N ASP A 674 31.31 -14.50 19.05
CA ASP A 674 32.37 -15.44 18.62
C ASP A 674 32.35 -16.79 19.36
N GLY A 675 31.15 -17.30 19.64
CA GLY A 675 30.93 -18.56 20.35
C GLY A 675 30.95 -18.47 21.88
N VAL A 676 31.10 -17.27 22.44
CA VAL A 676 31.05 -17.01 23.89
C VAL A 676 29.76 -16.25 24.21
N GLU A 677 28.96 -16.81 25.12
CA GLU A 677 27.75 -16.14 25.62
C GLU A 677 28.13 -14.92 26.46
N ILE A 678 27.48 -13.79 26.18
CA ILE A 678 27.71 -12.51 26.89
C ILE A 678 26.41 -12.03 27.53
N GLU A 679 26.54 -11.15 28.52
CA GLU A 679 25.40 -10.45 29.12
C GLU A 679 25.35 -9.02 28.60
N VAL A 680 24.16 -8.57 28.22
CA VAL A 680 23.87 -7.21 27.75
C VAL A 680 22.67 -6.66 28.51
N GLU A 681 22.74 -5.38 28.88
CA GLU A 681 21.63 -4.73 29.59
C GLU A 681 20.61 -4.16 28.59
N PRO A 682 19.31 -4.40 28.79
CA PRO A 682 18.28 -3.80 27.96
C PRO A 682 18.12 -2.32 28.27
N ALA A 683 17.92 -1.52 27.24
CA ALA A 683 17.39 -0.17 27.31
C ALA A 683 16.24 -0.03 26.29
N ILE A 684 15.62 1.14 26.24
CA ILE A 684 14.50 1.43 25.33
C ILE A 684 14.87 2.63 24.47
N GLU A 685 14.51 2.58 23.19
CA GLU A 685 14.55 3.71 22.26
C GLU A 685 13.34 3.67 21.34
N ALA A 686 12.44 4.64 21.50
CA ALA A 686 11.24 4.83 20.68
C ALA A 686 10.39 3.55 20.55
N GLY A 687 10.15 2.88 21.69
CA GLY A 687 9.37 1.64 21.74
C GLY A 687 10.13 0.35 21.40
N TRP A 688 11.37 0.45 20.91
CA TRP A 688 12.23 -0.72 20.67
C TRP A 688 13.08 -1.04 21.90
N PHE A 689 13.29 -2.32 22.20
CA PHE A 689 14.30 -2.74 23.16
C PHE A 689 15.66 -2.77 22.49
N VAL A 690 16.66 -2.24 23.18
CA VAL A 690 18.00 -2.06 22.61
C VAL A 690 19.08 -2.58 23.53
N TYR A 691 19.89 -3.49 23.02
CA TYR A 691 20.95 -4.19 23.74
C TYR A 691 22.31 -3.74 23.23
N GLY A 692 23.13 -3.16 24.12
CA GLY A 692 24.39 -2.51 23.74
C GLY A 692 25.62 -3.31 24.16
N ASP A 693 26.64 -3.36 23.30
CA ASP A 693 27.97 -3.93 23.61
C ASP A 693 29.10 -3.09 23.01
N PHE A 694 30.29 -3.14 23.61
CA PHE A 694 31.51 -2.56 23.04
C PHE A 694 32.42 -3.65 22.50
N VAL A 695 32.78 -3.56 21.22
CA VAL A 695 33.64 -4.55 20.57
C VAL A 695 34.83 -3.88 19.87
N ASP A 696 35.98 -4.53 19.98
CA ASP A 696 37.20 -4.14 19.29
C ASP A 696 37.43 -5.08 18.10
N ILE A 697 37.56 -4.51 16.91
CA ILE A 697 37.79 -5.26 15.67
C ILE A 697 39.12 -4.80 15.07
N GLY A 698 40.12 -5.69 15.09
CA GLY A 698 41.43 -5.43 14.49
C GLY A 698 41.39 -5.34 12.96
N PRO A 699 42.47 -4.85 12.32
CA PRO A 699 42.53 -4.74 10.86
C PRO A 699 42.44 -6.12 10.18
N GLY A 700 41.53 -6.26 9.22
CA GLY A 700 41.24 -7.51 8.52
C GLY A 700 40.49 -8.57 9.35
N ALA A 701 40.04 -8.23 10.56
CA ALA A 701 39.32 -9.15 11.43
C ALA A 701 37.80 -9.01 11.29
N SER A 702 37.09 -10.05 11.73
CA SER A 702 35.63 -10.06 11.84
C SER A 702 35.22 -10.51 13.24
N VAL A 703 34.06 -10.04 13.67
CA VAL A 703 33.35 -10.53 14.88
C VAL A 703 31.95 -10.95 14.49
N LYS A 704 31.42 -11.97 15.18
CA LYS A 704 30.10 -12.54 14.90
C LYS A 704 29.23 -12.56 16.14
N TYR A 705 28.02 -12.04 16.02
CA TYR A 705 26.97 -12.15 17.02
C TYR A 705 25.88 -13.09 16.54
N ALA A 706 25.38 -13.93 17.45
CA ALA A 706 24.15 -14.68 17.28
C ALA A 706 23.20 -14.28 18.42
N LEU A 707 22.04 -13.73 18.07
CA LEU A 707 21.01 -13.29 19.01
C LEU A 707 19.75 -14.13 18.81
N VAL A 708 19.11 -14.49 19.92
CA VAL A 708 17.84 -15.21 19.93
C VAL A 708 16.85 -14.48 20.82
N PHE A 709 15.64 -14.25 20.30
CA PHE A 709 14.54 -13.62 21.00
C PHE A 709 13.31 -14.53 20.92
N ASP A 710 12.61 -14.72 22.03
CA ASP A 710 11.32 -15.41 22.00
C ASP A 710 10.23 -14.46 21.49
N LEU A 711 9.38 -14.88 20.55
CA LEU A 711 8.25 -14.07 20.06
C LEU A 711 6.93 -14.51 20.71
N GLU A 712 5.96 -13.60 20.72
CA GLU A 712 4.60 -13.98 21.15
C GLU A 712 3.95 -14.94 20.14
N PRO A 713 3.08 -15.87 20.60
CA PRO A 713 2.36 -16.77 19.70
C PRO A 713 1.40 -16.00 18.79
N VAL A 714 1.39 -16.30 17.49
CA VAL A 714 0.42 -15.72 16.55
C VAL A 714 -0.97 -16.28 16.82
N ILE A 715 -1.98 -15.41 16.94
CA ILE A 715 -3.38 -15.84 17.07
C ILE A 715 -3.85 -16.44 15.73
N PRO A 716 -4.37 -17.68 15.69
CA PRO A 716 -4.82 -18.29 14.44
C PRO A 716 -5.90 -17.46 13.75
N GLY A 717 -5.62 -16.98 12.53
CA GLY A 717 -6.52 -16.15 11.73
C GLY A 717 -6.07 -14.69 11.54
N ALA A 718 -4.96 -14.26 12.14
CA ALA A 718 -4.24 -13.08 11.70
C ALA A 718 -3.61 -13.35 10.32
N ALA A 719 -3.52 -12.33 9.46
CA ALA A 719 -2.82 -12.44 8.18
C ALA A 719 -1.38 -12.92 8.42
N ASP A 720 -0.81 -13.72 7.50
CA ASP A 720 0.60 -14.10 7.56
C ASP A 720 1.43 -12.81 7.67
N GLY A 721 2.07 -12.61 8.83
CA GLY A 721 2.88 -11.42 9.08
C GLY A 721 3.99 -11.32 8.03
N GLY A 722 4.22 -10.12 7.51
CA GLY A 722 5.18 -9.84 6.42
C GLY A 722 6.65 -10.09 6.76
N GLY A 723 6.94 -10.89 7.80
CA GLY A 723 8.27 -11.07 8.38
C GLY A 723 8.63 -9.98 9.39
N PRO A 724 9.75 -10.14 10.11
CA PRO A 724 10.19 -9.16 11.08
C PRO A 724 10.58 -7.86 10.37
N ILE A 725 10.16 -6.72 10.91
CA ILE A 725 10.52 -5.41 10.39
C ILE A 725 12.03 -5.23 10.49
N GLN A 726 12.70 -4.91 9.38
CA GLN A 726 14.12 -4.60 9.35
C GLN A 726 14.33 -3.10 9.22
N TRP A 727 15.16 -2.54 10.09
CA TRP A 727 15.60 -1.14 10.02
C TRP A 727 17.11 -1.10 9.89
N THR A 728 17.64 -0.45 8.85
CA THR A 728 19.08 -0.52 8.56
C THR A 728 19.74 0.84 8.72
N GLN A 729 20.78 0.92 9.54
CA GLN A 729 21.62 2.10 9.63
C GLN A 729 22.29 2.41 8.26
N PRO A 730 22.30 3.68 7.81
CA PRO A 730 23.11 4.06 6.65
C PRO A 730 24.60 4.04 6.98
N LEU A 731 25.34 3.14 6.33
CA LEU A 731 26.81 3.05 6.41
C LEU A 731 27.45 3.53 5.09
N VAL A 732 28.79 3.58 5.03
CA VAL A 732 29.52 4.01 3.82
C VAL A 732 29.21 3.06 2.65
N ARG A 733 29.27 1.74 2.89
CA ARG A 733 28.85 0.77 1.87
C ARG A 733 27.33 0.68 1.83
N ARG A 734 26.77 0.99 0.66
CA ARG A 734 25.35 0.78 0.36
C ARG A 734 25.09 -0.73 0.26
N LEU A 735 23.97 -1.17 0.83
CA LEU A 735 23.55 -2.58 0.82
C LEU A 735 23.00 -3.01 -0.54
#